data_AF-A0A2V6LWG5-F1
#
_entry.id   AF-A0A2V6LWG5-F1
#
_cell.length_a   1.000
_cell.length_b   1.000
_cell.length_c   1.000
_cell.angle_alpha   90.00
_cell.angle_beta   90.00
_cell.angle_gamma   90.00
#
_symmetry.space_group_name_H-M   'P 1'
#
loop_
_entity.id
_entity.type
_entity.pdbx_description
1 polymer ?
#
loop_
_entity_poly.entity_id
_entity_poly.type
_entity_poly.pdbx_seq_one_letter_code
_entity_poly.pdbx_strand_id
1 'polypeptide(L)'
;MDLDTSLEELSWIPRPRILGLRRLALQTVGDLLTHYPRRHEDRREFRGFPREETIVPVCLCGEVAKTRLMRFGGRKIFEALLEESGAHALSQPLTCRWFNLHYIQKMIATGQRLVVFGRVKRKGPRLLIDHPEFEVIEDDEEILIHFRRITPIYPATEGLSQRVLRGLIFRLLEQVEIASADVPLPASLSNDEDENALRKIHFPESDQQLRKVRDHLVLDEFFRMQMQIVAARAEHSARVGCRHQSRGLLAEQFIAALPFAFTSAQQRVFNEVKHDLQVASPMNRLLQGDVGSGKTVVAIAAMLLAVESGSQAALMAPTQILAEQHYAVLRNWLDPLGIRIALRTGARQEDNNPPLPLFADAGGSGFNSLGSAKQDSAKIVLTTRAVHAPASVGSGSARVSRVGDGVTPSQTFPQTDETPEARYSRRRLPHFEKPWAIYAVTIGTKKRRCFSPKARTIALDTLRYFHNKRYELFAACVMPDHVHFLIQPWPKENDDAGNVVFWSLKELLHSIKSYSAHAINKAERERGGVWEKERFDRYIRSQPDLIEKFEYILRNPWDSGVVKPGEDYPWVWTHDEYRVKSPFPRDAETNTRDECATRKEEDKNAPQIIIGTHALLYESVNFTNLGLAVIDEQHKFGVAQRAKLTSRQPAPDVLVMTATPIPRTLTMTIYGDLEISTIEEIPRGRGKIVTR
;
A
#
# COMPACT_ATOMS: atom_id res chain seq x y z
N MET A 1 4.20 14.58 -31.52
CA MET A 1 3.03 14.22 -30.69
C MET A 1 3.49 14.24 -29.25
N ASP A 2 2.73 14.83 -28.34
CA ASP A 2 3.14 14.98 -26.94
C ASP A 2 2.98 13.65 -26.17
N LEU A 3 3.85 13.37 -25.22
CA LEU A 3 3.81 12.15 -24.39
C LEU A 3 2.56 12.13 -23.49
N ASP A 4 2.08 13.30 -23.08
CA ASP A 4 0.88 13.41 -22.24
C ASP A 4 -0.45 13.27 -23.02
N THR A 5 -0.38 13.14 -24.35
CA THR A 5 -1.56 12.95 -25.21
C THR A 5 -2.32 11.68 -24.79
N SER A 6 -3.64 11.80 -24.61
CA SER A 6 -4.50 10.65 -24.28
C SER A 6 -4.58 9.65 -25.44
N LEU A 7 -4.51 8.36 -25.14
CA LEU A 7 -4.67 7.29 -26.14
C LEU A 7 -6.08 7.28 -26.77
N GLU A 8 -7.07 7.94 -26.15
CA GLU A 8 -8.42 8.08 -26.73
C GLU A 8 -8.50 9.07 -27.88
N GLU A 9 -7.56 10.00 -27.95
CA GLU A 9 -7.47 11.01 -29.02
C GLU A 9 -6.89 10.41 -30.31
N LEU A 10 -6.26 9.23 -30.20
CA LEU A 10 -5.67 8.52 -31.31
C LEU A 10 -6.75 7.76 -32.09
N SER A 11 -7.28 8.40 -33.13
CA SER A 11 -8.37 7.90 -34.00
C SER A 11 -8.13 6.51 -34.60
N TRP A 12 -6.86 6.11 -34.73
CA TRP A 12 -6.46 4.82 -35.29
C TRP A 12 -6.42 3.69 -34.24
N ILE A 13 -6.66 3.97 -32.95
CA ILE A 13 -6.82 2.95 -31.91
C ILE A 13 -8.31 2.70 -31.67
N PRO A 14 -8.84 1.51 -32.04
CA PRO A 14 -10.23 1.17 -31.77
C PRO A 14 -10.60 1.20 -30.27
N ARG A 15 -11.80 1.69 -29.96
CA ARG A 15 -12.36 1.73 -28.58
C ARG A 15 -12.21 0.43 -27.77
N PRO A 16 -12.42 -0.78 -28.34
CA PRO A 16 -12.21 -2.01 -27.58
C PRO A 16 -10.76 -2.19 -27.10
N ARG A 17 -9.77 -1.73 -27.88
CA ARG A 17 -8.35 -1.81 -27.51
C ARG A 17 -8.00 -0.80 -26.41
N ILE A 18 -8.58 0.40 -26.44
CA ILE A 18 -8.45 1.41 -25.37
C ILE A 18 -8.89 0.83 -24.02
N LEU A 19 -10.03 0.12 -23.97
CA LEU A 19 -10.49 -0.53 -22.75
C LEU A 19 -9.51 -1.59 -22.24
N GLY A 20 -8.86 -2.32 -23.15
CA GLY A 20 -7.79 -3.26 -22.81
C GLY A 20 -6.56 -2.58 -22.23
N LEU A 21 -6.15 -1.45 -22.82
CA LEU A 21 -4.99 -0.66 -22.40
C LEU A 21 -5.21 -0.03 -21.02
N ARG A 22 -6.43 0.47 -20.76
CA ARG A 22 -6.83 0.97 -19.44
C ARG A 22 -6.73 -0.09 -18.33
N ARG A 23 -6.99 -1.36 -18.63
CA ARG A 23 -6.81 -2.46 -17.66
C ARG A 23 -5.34 -2.69 -17.30
N LEU A 24 -4.41 -2.28 -18.16
CA LEU A 24 -2.97 -2.24 -17.91
C LEU A 24 -2.51 -0.92 -17.28
N ALA A 25 -3.44 -0.02 -16.94
CA ALA A 25 -3.17 1.35 -16.51
C ALA A 25 -2.40 2.19 -17.54
N LEU A 26 -2.57 1.91 -18.83
CA LEU A 26 -1.99 2.68 -19.93
C LEU A 26 -3.03 3.65 -20.48
N GLN A 27 -2.84 4.96 -20.28
CA GLN A 27 -3.81 6.00 -20.65
C GLN A 27 -3.22 7.04 -21.61
N THR A 28 -1.92 7.31 -21.54
CA THR A 28 -1.24 8.30 -22.38
C THR A 28 -0.29 7.65 -23.40
N VAL A 29 0.18 8.45 -24.36
CA VAL A 29 1.25 8.05 -25.29
C VAL A 29 2.52 7.65 -24.53
N GLY A 30 2.89 8.43 -23.51
CA GLY A 30 4.02 8.16 -22.63
C GLY A 30 3.89 6.83 -21.89
N ASP A 31 2.70 6.53 -21.34
CA ASP A 31 2.45 5.23 -20.68
C ASP A 31 2.69 4.06 -21.64
N LEU A 32 2.21 4.18 -22.87
CA LEU A 32 2.33 3.10 -23.86
C LEU A 32 3.76 2.94 -24.38
N LEU A 33 4.51 4.03 -24.52
CA LEU A 33 5.93 4.02 -24.91
C LEU A 33 6.87 3.60 -23.76
N THR A 34 6.45 3.72 -22.51
CA THR A 34 7.21 3.24 -21.33
C THR A 34 6.74 1.87 -20.85
N HIS A 35 5.79 1.24 -21.56
CA HIS A 35 5.35 -0.14 -21.33
C HIS A 35 6.40 -1.13 -21.86
N TYR A 36 7.52 -1.25 -21.14
CA TYR A 36 8.68 -2.00 -21.61
C TYR A 36 8.42 -3.50 -21.81
N PRO A 37 9.11 -4.14 -22.78
CA PRO A 37 9.04 -5.59 -22.97
C PRO A 37 9.55 -6.35 -21.74
N ARG A 38 8.87 -7.44 -21.36
CA ARG A 38 9.35 -8.38 -20.31
C ARG A 38 10.57 -9.17 -20.75
N ARG A 39 10.64 -9.45 -22.05
CA ARG A 39 11.73 -10.17 -22.70
C ARG A 39 11.72 -9.86 -24.20
N HIS A 40 12.80 -10.26 -24.85
CA HIS A 40 12.96 -10.19 -26.29
C HIS A 40 13.17 -11.60 -26.83
N GLU A 41 12.58 -11.88 -27.98
CA GLU A 41 12.69 -13.16 -28.68
C GLU A 41 13.38 -12.94 -30.01
N ASP A 42 14.44 -13.70 -30.27
CA ASP A 42 15.10 -13.65 -31.57
C ASP A 42 14.25 -14.38 -32.62
N ARG A 43 13.60 -13.59 -33.48
CA ARG A 43 12.77 -14.06 -34.60
C ARG A 43 13.30 -13.55 -35.94
N ARG A 44 14.63 -13.28 -36.03
CA ARG A 44 15.28 -12.73 -37.23
C ARG A 44 15.27 -13.69 -38.42
N GLU A 45 15.48 -14.97 -38.15
CA GLU A 45 15.55 -16.00 -39.18
C GLU A 45 14.52 -17.09 -38.91
N PHE A 46 13.75 -17.44 -39.93
CA PHE A 46 13.00 -18.69 -39.95
C PHE A 46 13.97 -19.78 -40.37
N ARG A 47 14.51 -20.51 -39.40
CA ARG A 47 15.31 -21.68 -39.72
C ARG A 47 14.42 -22.74 -40.36
N GLY A 48 15.00 -23.53 -41.25
CA GLY A 48 14.31 -24.71 -41.77
C GLY A 48 13.92 -25.66 -40.64
N PHE A 49 12.92 -26.51 -40.87
CA PHE A 49 12.41 -27.39 -39.82
C PHE A 49 13.55 -28.31 -39.32
N PRO A 50 13.83 -28.33 -38.00
CA PRO A 50 14.93 -29.13 -37.48
C PRO A 50 14.63 -30.62 -37.68
N ARG A 51 15.68 -31.43 -37.84
CA ARG A 51 15.57 -32.90 -37.91
C ARG A 51 15.69 -33.57 -36.54
N GLU A 52 16.13 -32.83 -35.54
CA GLU A 52 16.40 -33.29 -34.18
C GLU A 52 15.79 -32.33 -33.15
N GLU A 53 15.88 -32.70 -31.88
CA GLU A 53 15.43 -31.84 -30.78
C GLU A 53 16.32 -30.61 -30.62
N THR A 54 15.75 -29.51 -30.14
CA THR A 54 16.48 -28.25 -29.95
C THR A 54 16.62 -27.92 -28.46
N ILE A 55 17.83 -27.49 -28.06
CA ILE A 55 18.12 -27.03 -26.69
C ILE A 55 17.52 -25.65 -26.45
N VAL A 56 17.65 -24.78 -27.45
CA VAL A 56 17.17 -23.38 -27.45
C VAL A 56 15.84 -23.32 -28.22
N PRO A 57 14.87 -22.47 -27.81
CA PRO A 57 13.67 -22.24 -28.61
C PRO A 57 14.05 -21.69 -30.00
N VAL A 58 13.31 -22.13 -31.01
CA VAL A 58 13.50 -21.72 -32.41
C VAL A 58 12.22 -21.10 -32.95
N CYS A 59 12.37 -20.15 -33.87
CA CYS A 59 11.28 -19.55 -34.63
C CYS A 59 11.15 -20.27 -35.98
N LEU A 60 9.99 -20.88 -36.24
CA LEU A 60 9.73 -21.69 -37.44
C LEU A 60 8.45 -21.19 -38.12
N CYS A 61 8.42 -21.21 -39.45
CA CYS A 61 7.24 -20.84 -40.25
C CYS A 61 6.83 -22.04 -41.11
N GLY A 62 5.55 -22.41 -41.07
CA GLY A 62 5.02 -23.48 -41.89
C GLY A 62 3.52 -23.35 -42.17
N GLU A 63 3.03 -24.13 -43.11
CA GLU A 63 1.61 -24.24 -43.43
C GLU A 63 0.95 -25.34 -42.58
N VAL A 64 -0.25 -25.09 -42.08
CA VAL A 64 -1.00 -26.06 -41.29
C VAL A 64 -1.59 -27.12 -42.21
N ALA A 65 -0.91 -28.26 -42.33
CA ALA A 65 -1.37 -29.38 -43.14
C ALA A 65 -2.59 -30.08 -42.53
N LYS A 66 -2.63 -30.22 -41.19
CA LYS A 66 -3.71 -30.94 -40.51
C LYS A 66 -3.92 -30.47 -39.08
N THR A 67 -5.17 -30.39 -38.65
CA THR A 67 -5.52 -30.16 -37.24
C THR A 67 -6.23 -31.37 -36.64
N ARG A 68 -6.05 -31.62 -35.34
CA ARG A 68 -6.69 -32.71 -34.61
C ARG A 68 -7.04 -32.28 -33.19
N LEU A 69 -8.27 -32.57 -32.77
CA LEU A 69 -8.67 -32.46 -31.37
C LEU A 69 -8.78 -33.87 -30.77
N MET A 70 -8.01 -34.13 -29.72
CA MET A 70 -8.02 -35.39 -28.98
C MET A 70 -8.57 -35.18 -27.57
N ARG A 71 -9.22 -36.21 -27.02
CA ARG A 71 -9.64 -36.27 -25.61
C ARG A 71 -8.96 -37.47 -24.96
N PHE A 72 -8.25 -37.24 -23.87
CA PHE A 72 -7.56 -38.29 -23.12
C PHE A 72 -7.76 -38.08 -21.62
N GLY A 73 -8.47 -38.99 -20.95
CA GLY A 73 -8.67 -38.97 -19.49
C GLY A 73 -9.19 -37.62 -18.96
N GLY A 74 -10.21 -37.05 -19.62
CA GLY A 74 -10.78 -35.74 -19.26
C GLY A 74 -9.99 -34.51 -19.75
N ARG A 75 -8.76 -34.68 -20.27
CA ARG A 75 -7.96 -33.59 -20.85
C ARG A 75 -8.22 -33.47 -22.35
N LYS A 76 -8.31 -32.25 -22.86
CA LYS A 76 -8.41 -31.96 -24.30
C LYS A 76 -7.04 -31.57 -24.83
N ILE A 77 -6.64 -32.12 -25.96
CA ILE A 77 -5.37 -31.81 -26.62
C ILE A 77 -5.68 -31.37 -28.04
N PHE A 78 -5.29 -30.16 -28.41
CA PHE A 78 -5.34 -29.70 -29.79
C PHE A 78 -3.95 -29.86 -30.41
N GLU A 79 -3.87 -30.52 -31.56
CA GLU A 79 -2.64 -30.70 -32.33
C GLU A 79 -2.80 -30.03 -33.70
N ALA A 80 -1.80 -29.26 -34.12
CA ALA A 80 -1.65 -28.76 -35.48
C ALA A 80 -0.36 -29.33 -36.06
N LEU A 81 -0.47 -30.00 -37.21
CA LEU A 81 0.65 -30.50 -37.99
C LEU A 81 1.07 -29.41 -38.98
N LEU A 82 2.31 -28.97 -38.87
CA LEU A 82 2.90 -27.95 -39.73
C LEU A 82 3.83 -28.61 -40.74
N GLU A 83 3.77 -28.14 -41.97
CA GLU A 83 4.68 -28.48 -43.05
C GLU A 83 5.46 -27.24 -43.49
N GLU A 84 6.71 -27.43 -43.86
CA GLU A 84 7.57 -26.34 -44.32
C GLU A 84 7.10 -25.83 -45.70
N SER A 85 7.18 -24.52 -45.93
CA SER A 85 6.81 -23.93 -47.23
C SER A 85 7.75 -24.45 -48.33
N GLY A 86 7.23 -25.29 -49.23
CA GLY A 86 8.04 -25.99 -50.23
C GLY A 86 8.47 -27.41 -49.83
N ALA A 87 7.73 -28.07 -48.93
CA ALA A 87 8.02 -29.43 -48.48
C ALA A 87 8.33 -30.39 -49.63
N HIS A 88 9.44 -31.13 -49.50
CA HIS A 88 9.83 -32.21 -50.40
C HIS A 88 9.65 -33.57 -49.70
N ALA A 89 9.81 -34.68 -50.41
CA ALA A 89 9.60 -36.03 -49.87
C ALA A 89 10.45 -36.37 -48.60
N LEU A 90 11.49 -35.58 -48.31
CA LEU A 90 12.37 -35.72 -47.14
C LEU A 90 12.00 -34.77 -45.98
N SER A 91 11.05 -33.84 -46.16
CA SER A 91 10.64 -32.90 -45.14
C SER A 91 9.79 -33.62 -44.07
N GLN A 92 10.18 -33.48 -42.80
CA GLN A 92 9.42 -34.04 -41.70
C GLN A 92 8.46 -32.99 -41.14
N PRO A 93 7.17 -33.32 -40.98
CA PRO A 93 6.21 -32.37 -40.43
C PRO A 93 6.42 -32.19 -38.93
N LEU A 94 6.17 -30.97 -38.45
CA LEU A 94 6.30 -30.58 -37.05
C LEU A 94 4.93 -30.60 -36.38
N THR A 95 4.80 -31.26 -35.23
CA THR A 95 3.53 -31.31 -34.49
C THR A 95 3.50 -30.28 -33.37
N CYS A 96 2.65 -29.25 -33.46
CA CYS A 96 2.39 -28.31 -32.38
C CYS A 96 1.21 -28.76 -31.53
N ARG A 97 1.37 -28.77 -30.21
CA ARG A 97 0.35 -29.31 -29.28
C ARG A 97 0.00 -28.34 -28.17
N TRP A 98 -1.28 -28.20 -27.89
CA TRP A 98 -1.79 -27.38 -26.79
C TRP A 98 -2.74 -28.20 -25.91
N PHE A 99 -2.43 -28.25 -24.61
CA PHE A 99 -3.22 -28.97 -23.62
C PHE A 99 -4.27 -28.04 -22.99
N ASN A 100 -5.54 -28.45 -22.99
CA ASN A 100 -6.69 -27.74 -22.41
C ASN A 100 -6.99 -26.32 -22.95
N LEU A 101 -6.28 -25.85 -24.00
CA LEU A 101 -6.49 -24.53 -24.62
C LEU A 101 -7.40 -24.61 -25.86
N HIS A 102 -8.66 -24.97 -25.64
CA HIS A 102 -9.61 -25.25 -26.72
C HIS A 102 -9.98 -24.03 -27.60
N TYR A 103 -9.73 -22.80 -27.16
CA TYR A 103 -9.96 -21.60 -27.98
C TYR A 103 -9.02 -21.54 -29.19
N ILE A 104 -7.83 -22.15 -29.11
CA ILE A 104 -6.83 -22.17 -30.19
C ILE A 104 -7.38 -22.88 -31.43
N GLN A 105 -8.25 -23.88 -31.25
CA GLN A 105 -8.92 -24.56 -32.37
C GLN A 105 -9.73 -23.59 -33.24
N LYS A 106 -10.25 -22.50 -32.67
CA LYS A 106 -10.99 -21.48 -33.44
C LYS A 106 -10.06 -20.53 -34.21
N MET A 107 -8.78 -20.48 -33.83
CA MET A 107 -7.79 -19.54 -34.38
C MET A 107 -6.94 -20.18 -35.47
N ILE A 108 -6.73 -21.51 -35.43
CA ILE A 108 -5.87 -22.24 -36.35
C ILE A 108 -6.71 -23.17 -37.23
N ALA A 109 -6.67 -22.95 -38.54
CA ALA A 109 -7.32 -23.77 -39.56
C ALA A 109 -6.28 -24.37 -40.53
N THR A 110 -6.65 -25.48 -41.19
CA THR A 110 -5.83 -26.08 -42.25
C THR A 110 -5.64 -25.10 -43.41
N GLY A 111 -4.44 -25.06 -43.99
CA GLY A 111 -4.05 -24.15 -45.06
C GLY A 111 -3.55 -22.78 -44.60
N GLN A 112 -3.65 -22.47 -43.30
CA GLN A 112 -3.09 -21.22 -42.78
C GLN A 112 -1.58 -21.31 -42.61
N ARG A 113 -0.87 -20.21 -42.86
CA ARG A 113 0.54 -20.06 -42.52
C ARG A 113 0.67 -19.66 -41.06
N LEU A 114 1.45 -20.43 -40.31
CA LEU A 114 1.64 -20.26 -38.88
C LEU A 114 3.13 -20.09 -38.58
N VAL A 115 3.45 -19.03 -37.85
CA VAL A 115 4.75 -18.92 -37.18
C VAL A 115 4.62 -19.50 -35.79
N VAL A 116 5.54 -20.38 -35.43
CA VAL A 116 5.63 -20.97 -34.09
C VAL A 116 6.99 -20.67 -33.46
N PHE A 117 6.97 -20.31 -32.19
CA PHE A 117 8.15 -20.12 -31.37
C PHE A 117 8.10 -21.08 -30.18
N GLY A 118 9.15 -21.88 -30.04
CA GLY A 118 9.26 -22.80 -28.92
C GLY A 118 10.37 -23.83 -29.08
N ARG A 119 10.55 -24.66 -28.06
CA ARG A 119 11.56 -25.73 -28.06
C ARG A 119 11.01 -26.98 -28.74
N VAL A 120 11.76 -27.49 -29.72
CA VAL A 120 11.40 -28.73 -30.42
C VAL A 120 11.85 -29.92 -29.60
N LYS A 121 10.92 -30.82 -29.31
CA LYS A 121 11.15 -32.08 -28.60
C LYS A 121 10.95 -33.25 -29.54
N ARG A 122 11.72 -34.31 -29.35
CA ARG A 122 11.52 -35.58 -30.07
C ARG A 122 10.69 -36.55 -29.23
N LYS A 123 9.64 -37.10 -29.83
CA LYS A 123 8.84 -38.18 -29.23
C LYS A 123 8.67 -39.32 -30.22
N GLY A 124 9.56 -40.32 -30.11
CA GLY A 124 9.67 -41.40 -31.09
C GLY A 124 10.15 -40.86 -32.44
N PRO A 125 9.45 -41.16 -33.56
CA PRO A 125 9.81 -40.64 -34.88
C PRO A 125 9.29 -39.22 -35.15
N ARG A 126 8.51 -38.62 -34.24
CA ARG A 126 7.88 -37.30 -34.46
C ARG A 126 8.59 -36.21 -33.70
N LEU A 127 8.72 -35.05 -34.34
CA LEU A 127 9.12 -33.80 -33.70
C LEU A 127 7.88 -33.01 -33.30
N LEU A 128 7.93 -32.41 -32.12
CA LEU A 128 6.80 -31.66 -31.59
C LEU A 128 7.22 -30.46 -30.76
N ILE A 129 6.33 -29.48 -30.67
CA ILE A 129 6.43 -28.37 -29.71
C ILE A 129 5.19 -28.40 -28.82
N ASP A 130 5.39 -28.46 -27.50
CA ASP A 130 4.30 -28.34 -26.52
C ASP A 130 4.12 -26.88 -26.13
N HIS A 131 2.89 -26.38 -26.23
CA HIS A 131 2.52 -24.98 -25.98
C HIS A 131 3.42 -23.96 -26.71
N PRO A 132 3.62 -24.08 -28.03
CA PRO A 132 4.32 -23.04 -28.77
C PRO A 132 3.52 -21.74 -28.68
N GLU A 133 4.26 -20.64 -28.58
CA GLU A 133 3.70 -19.35 -28.96
C GLU A 133 3.51 -19.36 -30.47
N PHE A 134 2.36 -18.88 -30.93
CA PHE A 134 2.03 -18.94 -32.34
C PHE A 134 1.37 -17.66 -32.81
N GLU A 135 1.55 -17.37 -34.10
CA GLU A 135 0.91 -16.27 -34.79
C GLU A 135 0.51 -16.72 -36.19
N VAL A 136 -0.75 -16.50 -36.54
CA VAL A 136 -1.28 -16.77 -37.87
C VAL A 136 -0.87 -15.59 -38.77
N ILE A 137 -0.30 -15.90 -39.93
CA ILE A 137 0.02 -14.91 -40.97
C ILE A 137 -1.21 -14.75 -41.85
N GLU A 138 -1.72 -13.52 -41.95
CA GLU A 138 -2.84 -13.14 -42.82
C GLU A 138 -2.32 -12.44 -44.10
N ASP A 139 -1.37 -11.49 -43.98
CA ASP A 139 -0.70 -10.79 -45.10
C ASP A 139 0.84 -10.77 -45.00
N ASP A 140 1.54 -10.72 -46.14
CA ASP A 140 3.02 -10.75 -46.21
C ASP A 140 3.70 -9.44 -45.77
N GLU A 141 3.04 -8.27 -45.91
CA GLU A 141 3.59 -6.98 -45.44
C GLU A 141 3.62 -6.88 -43.90
N GLU A 142 2.66 -7.51 -43.23
CA GLU A 142 2.56 -7.54 -41.77
C GLU A 142 3.62 -8.43 -41.11
N ILE A 143 4.30 -9.27 -41.89
CA ILE A 143 5.40 -10.13 -41.43
C ILE A 143 6.56 -9.29 -40.89
N LEU A 144 6.80 -8.11 -41.46
CA LEU A 144 7.99 -7.32 -41.16
C LEU A 144 8.00 -6.73 -39.75
N ILE A 145 6.84 -6.41 -39.17
CA ILE A 145 6.73 -5.82 -37.82
C ILE A 145 6.81 -6.91 -36.74
N HIS A 146 6.35 -8.13 -37.04
CA HIS A 146 6.24 -9.23 -36.10
C HIS A 146 7.38 -10.26 -36.19
N PHE A 147 8.13 -10.25 -37.30
CA PHE A 147 9.20 -11.20 -37.60
C PHE A 147 10.38 -10.51 -38.30
N ARG A 148 11.45 -11.26 -38.57
CA ARG A 148 12.72 -10.76 -39.12
C ARG A 148 13.44 -9.74 -38.23
N ARG A 149 13.14 -9.72 -36.94
CA ARG A 149 13.75 -8.84 -35.94
C ARG A 149 13.81 -9.51 -34.58
N ILE A 150 14.58 -8.92 -33.68
CA ILE A 150 14.46 -9.21 -32.26
C ILE A 150 13.12 -8.62 -31.79
N THR A 151 12.23 -9.50 -31.35
CA THR A 151 10.81 -9.21 -31.18
C THR A 151 10.47 -9.03 -29.71
N PRO A 152 9.89 -7.90 -29.29
CA PRO A 152 9.54 -7.65 -27.90
C PRO A 152 8.30 -8.43 -27.48
N ILE A 153 8.29 -8.92 -26.23
CA ILE A 153 7.16 -9.56 -25.58
C ILE A 153 6.72 -8.74 -24.37
N TYR A 154 5.51 -8.20 -24.45
CA TYR A 154 4.95 -7.27 -23.48
C TYR A 154 4.12 -7.97 -22.39
N PRO A 155 3.98 -7.37 -21.20
CA PRO A 155 2.85 -7.66 -20.33
C PRO A 155 1.53 -7.42 -21.10
N ALA A 156 0.63 -8.42 -21.11
CA ALA A 156 -0.62 -8.37 -21.87
C ALA A 156 -1.83 -8.74 -21.00
N THR A 157 -3.02 -8.31 -21.42
CA THR A 157 -4.33 -8.58 -20.79
C THR A 157 -5.31 -9.14 -21.81
N GLU A 158 -6.43 -9.69 -21.35
CA GLU A 158 -7.50 -10.17 -22.22
C GLU A 158 -7.96 -9.07 -23.19
N GLY A 159 -7.97 -9.39 -24.49
CA GLY A 159 -8.32 -8.46 -25.57
C GLY A 159 -7.11 -7.73 -26.20
N LEU A 160 -5.91 -7.85 -25.64
CA LEU A 160 -4.68 -7.30 -26.19
C LEU A 160 -3.66 -8.41 -26.46
N SER A 161 -3.52 -8.80 -27.73
CA SER A 161 -2.47 -9.75 -28.14
C SER A 161 -1.11 -9.07 -28.25
N GLN A 162 -0.03 -9.88 -28.22
CA GLN A 162 1.34 -9.39 -28.48
C GLN A 162 1.43 -8.68 -29.83
N ARG A 163 0.73 -9.22 -30.83
CA ARG A 163 0.61 -8.63 -32.17
C ARG A 163 0.04 -7.21 -32.12
N VAL A 164 -1.07 -7.03 -31.41
CA VAL A 164 -1.70 -5.72 -31.23
C VAL A 164 -0.77 -4.76 -30.51
N LEU A 165 -0.21 -5.14 -29.36
CA LEU A 165 0.69 -4.26 -28.58
C LEU A 165 1.92 -3.83 -29.38
N ARG A 166 2.58 -4.77 -30.08
CA ARG A 166 3.71 -4.45 -30.98
C ARG A 166 3.32 -3.48 -32.06
N GLY A 167 2.17 -3.69 -32.72
CA GLY A 167 1.71 -2.81 -33.80
C GLY A 167 1.39 -1.40 -33.29
N LEU A 168 0.74 -1.27 -32.14
CA LEU A 168 0.45 0.03 -31.52
C LEU A 168 1.74 0.78 -31.17
N ILE A 169 2.67 0.13 -30.47
CA ILE A 169 3.94 0.73 -30.03
C ILE A 169 4.82 1.07 -31.23
N PHE A 170 4.93 0.18 -32.21
CA PHE A 170 5.72 0.41 -33.42
C PHE A 170 5.23 1.66 -34.17
N ARG A 171 3.90 1.76 -34.37
CA ARG A 171 3.30 2.93 -35.02
C ARG A 171 3.51 4.22 -34.23
N LEU A 172 3.43 4.17 -32.90
CA LEU A 172 3.69 5.35 -32.07
C LEU A 172 5.14 5.81 -32.17
N LEU A 173 6.10 4.87 -32.13
CA LEU A 173 7.53 5.16 -32.29
C LEU A 173 7.88 5.77 -33.66
N GLU A 174 7.03 5.63 -34.67
CA GLU A 174 7.20 6.28 -35.99
C GLU A 174 6.54 7.67 -36.06
N GLN A 175 5.60 7.97 -35.18
CA GLN A 175 4.81 9.22 -35.18
C GLN A 175 5.26 10.23 -34.13
N VAL A 176 6.05 9.79 -33.15
CA VAL A 176 6.56 10.62 -32.06
C VAL A 176 8.03 10.89 -32.33
N GLU A 177 8.37 12.15 -32.62
CA GLU A 177 9.73 12.62 -32.42
C GLU A 177 9.97 12.68 -30.91
N ILE A 178 10.65 11.67 -30.40
CA ILE A 178 11.09 11.61 -29.01
C ILE A 178 12.32 12.52 -28.92
N ALA A 179 12.10 13.83 -28.98
CA ALA A 179 13.09 14.75 -28.43
C ALA A 179 13.27 14.34 -26.96
N SER A 180 14.51 14.17 -26.51
CA SER A 180 14.86 13.86 -25.13
C SER A 180 14.40 15.00 -24.21
N ALA A 181 13.11 15.03 -23.94
CA ALA A 181 12.48 15.97 -23.03
C ALA A 181 12.74 15.47 -21.61
N ASP A 182 14.01 15.50 -21.19
CA ASP A 182 14.43 15.28 -19.82
C ASP A 182 15.88 15.73 -19.63
N VAL A 183 16.22 16.10 -18.40
CA VAL A 183 17.57 16.51 -17.98
C VAL A 183 18.59 15.51 -18.53
N PRO A 184 19.43 15.90 -19.50
CA PRO A 184 20.35 14.96 -20.13
C PRO A 184 21.34 14.46 -19.07
N LEU A 185 21.66 13.17 -19.15
CA LEU A 185 22.77 12.61 -18.39
C LEU A 185 24.02 13.47 -18.65
N PRO A 186 24.79 13.84 -17.62
CA PRO A 186 26.04 14.55 -17.81
C PRO A 186 26.94 13.81 -18.82
N ALA A 187 27.66 14.55 -19.66
CA ALA A 187 28.55 13.97 -20.66
C ALA A 187 29.64 13.02 -20.08
N SER A 188 29.90 13.10 -18.76
CA SER A 188 30.79 12.16 -18.05
C SER A 188 30.16 10.80 -17.74
N LEU A 189 28.83 10.70 -17.77
CA LEU A 189 28.04 9.50 -17.51
C LEU A 189 27.39 8.95 -18.79
N SER A 190 27.26 9.77 -19.83
CA SER A 190 26.78 9.37 -21.14
C SER A 190 27.98 9.09 -22.06
N ASN A 191 28.18 7.82 -22.44
CA ASN A 191 29.18 7.48 -23.45
C ASN A 191 28.65 7.53 -24.89
N ASP A 192 27.33 7.63 -25.07
CA ASP A 192 26.66 7.79 -26.36
C ASP A 192 25.26 8.37 -26.06
N GLU A 193 24.95 9.58 -26.53
CA GLU A 193 23.59 10.11 -26.51
C GLU A 193 22.73 9.28 -27.47
N ASP A 194 22.09 8.24 -26.94
CA ASP A 194 21.26 7.39 -27.76
C ASP A 194 19.90 8.07 -27.95
N GLU A 195 19.83 9.04 -28.88
CA GLU A 195 18.62 9.82 -29.26
C GLU A 195 17.39 8.94 -29.60
N ASN A 196 17.58 7.61 -29.70
CA ASN A 196 16.55 6.63 -29.98
C ASN A 196 16.50 5.49 -28.95
N ALA A 197 16.89 5.71 -27.69
CA ALA A 197 16.90 4.69 -26.65
C ALA A 197 15.54 3.97 -26.49
N LEU A 198 14.43 4.72 -26.51
CA LEU A 198 13.08 4.14 -26.47
C LEU A 198 12.81 3.24 -27.68
N ARG A 199 13.17 3.65 -28.90
CA ARG A 199 13.02 2.78 -30.07
C ARG A 199 13.84 1.49 -29.94
N LYS A 200 15.08 1.60 -29.46
CA LYS A 200 16.02 0.48 -29.36
C LYS A 200 15.70 -0.49 -28.23
N ILE A 201 15.08 -0.05 -27.12
CA ILE A 201 14.62 -0.97 -26.06
C ILE A 201 13.43 -1.80 -26.53
N HIS A 202 12.56 -1.24 -27.37
CA HIS A 202 11.42 -1.97 -27.95
C HIS A 202 11.84 -2.86 -29.13
N PHE A 203 12.62 -2.33 -30.06
CA PHE A 203 12.99 -2.98 -31.31
C PHE A 203 14.51 -2.91 -31.55
N PRO A 204 15.31 -3.69 -30.81
CA PRO A 204 16.76 -3.71 -30.99
C PRO A 204 17.18 -4.46 -32.26
N GLU A 205 18.31 -4.06 -32.82
CA GLU A 205 18.96 -4.72 -33.97
C GLU A 205 19.89 -5.86 -33.52
N SER A 206 20.45 -5.75 -32.30
CA SER A 206 21.35 -6.75 -31.72
C SER A 206 21.22 -6.84 -30.20
N ASP A 207 21.59 -7.99 -29.63
CA ASP A 207 21.65 -8.17 -28.17
C ASP A 207 22.65 -7.21 -27.49
N GLN A 208 23.72 -6.83 -28.18
CA GLN A 208 24.70 -5.87 -27.66
C GLN A 208 24.09 -4.47 -27.55
N GLN A 209 23.35 -4.04 -28.57
CA GLN A 209 22.61 -2.76 -28.54
C GLN A 209 21.55 -2.78 -27.43
N LEU A 210 20.79 -3.88 -27.30
CA LEU A 210 19.78 -4.04 -26.25
C LEU A 210 20.39 -3.89 -24.84
N ARG A 211 21.55 -4.49 -24.59
CA ARG A 211 22.25 -4.35 -23.30
C ARG A 211 22.68 -2.92 -23.04
N LYS A 212 23.35 -2.27 -24.00
CA LYS A 212 23.80 -0.87 -23.87
C LYS A 212 22.64 0.08 -23.59
N VAL A 213 21.55 -0.04 -24.34
CA VAL A 213 20.36 0.81 -24.21
C VAL A 213 19.67 0.58 -22.88
N ARG A 214 19.58 -0.68 -22.42
CA ARG A 214 19.04 -0.99 -21.11
C ARG A 214 19.88 -0.35 -20.00
N ASP A 215 21.20 -0.48 -20.06
CA ASP A 215 22.10 0.09 -19.05
C ASP A 215 21.97 1.63 -19.03
N HIS A 216 21.85 2.26 -20.21
CA HIS A 216 21.60 3.69 -20.36
C HIS A 216 20.26 4.12 -19.73
N LEU A 217 19.14 3.46 -20.08
CA LEU A 217 17.81 3.78 -19.52
C LEU A 217 17.75 3.58 -18.01
N VAL A 218 18.41 2.53 -17.50
CA VAL A 218 18.50 2.28 -16.06
C VAL A 218 19.31 3.39 -15.37
N LEU A 219 20.45 3.78 -15.94
CA LEU A 219 21.27 4.87 -15.41
C LEU A 219 20.52 6.20 -15.42
N ASP A 220 19.80 6.48 -16.50
CA ASP A 220 18.97 7.67 -16.68
C ASP A 220 17.85 7.75 -15.63
N GLU A 221 17.15 6.64 -15.38
CA GLU A 221 16.15 6.54 -14.31
C GLU A 221 16.77 6.76 -12.92
N PHE A 222 17.88 6.10 -12.62
CA PHE A 222 18.58 6.28 -11.34
C PHE A 222 19.11 7.71 -11.16
N PHE A 223 19.62 8.33 -12.21
CA PHE A 223 20.13 9.69 -12.17
C PHE A 223 19.00 10.69 -11.89
N ARG A 224 17.86 10.60 -12.59
CA ARG A 224 16.68 11.42 -12.29
C ARG A 224 16.23 11.24 -10.84
N MET A 225 16.20 10.00 -10.35
CA MET A 225 15.86 9.72 -8.97
C MET A 225 16.84 10.39 -7.98
N GLN A 226 18.16 10.32 -8.25
CA GLN A 226 19.16 11.00 -7.43
C GLN A 226 19.04 12.53 -7.49
N MET A 227 18.73 13.10 -8.66
CA MET A 227 18.49 14.54 -8.80
C MET A 227 17.28 15.00 -7.99
N GLN A 228 16.19 14.24 -7.98
CA GLN A 228 15.02 14.52 -7.15
C GLN A 228 15.37 14.46 -5.65
N ILE A 229 16.17 13.48 -5.24
CA ILE A 229 16.65 13.35 -3.86
C ILE A 229 17.53 14.54 -3.45
N VAL A 230 18.48 14.92 -4.30
CA VAL A 230 19.37 16.06 -4.04
C VAL A 230 18.58 17.36 -3.99
N ALA A 231 17.61 17.55 -4.90
CA ALA A 231 16.71 18.70 -4.89
C ALA A 231 15.88 18.75 -3.60
N ALA A 232 15.31 17.62 -3.18
CA ALA A 232 14.56 17.52 -1.92
C ALA A 232 15.43 17.83 -0.70
N ARG A 233 16.68 17.35 -0.66
CA ARG A 233 17.66 17.69 0.39
C ARG A 233 17.98 19.17 0.41
N ALA A 234 18.26 19.76 -0.76
CA ALA A 234 18.57 21.18 -0.87
C ALA A 234 17.39 22.05 -0.43
N GLU A 235 16.18 21.70 -0.83
CA GLU A 235 14.96 22.39 -0.39
C GLU A 235 14.76 22.28 1.13
N HIS A 236 15.03 21.10 1.71
CA HIS A 236 14.93 20.90 3.15
C HIS A 236 15.99 21.71 3.93
N SER A 237 17.27 21.64 3.52
CA SER A 237 18.37 22.38 4.15
C SER A 237 18.22 23.90 4.02
N ALA A 238 17.53 24.38 3.00
CA ALA A 238 17.24 25.81 2.80
C ALA A 238 16.14 26.34 3.73
N ARG A 239 15.36 25.46 4.38
CA ARG A 239 14.32 25.90 5.33
C ARG A 239 14.94 26.46 6.60
N VAL A 240 14.24 27.42 7.20
CA VAL A 240 14.62 27.98 8.49
C VAL A 240 14.28 26.97 9.59
N GLY A 241 15.30 26.35 10.18
CA GLY A 241 15.18 25.43 11.31
C GLY A 241 15.32 26.11 12.68
N CYS A 242 15.24 25.31 13.74
CA CYS A 242 15.50 25.74 15.12
C CYS A 242 16.94 25.38 15.51
N ARG A 243 17.67 26.29 16.16
CA ARG A 243 18.98 25.97 16.77
C ARG A 243 18.80 25.57 18.22
N HIS A 244 19.03 24.32 18.55
CA HIS A 244 18.94 23.82 19.91
C HIS A 244 20.26 24.04 20.67
N GLN A 245 20.41 25.22 21.27
CA GLN A 245 21.52 25.52 22.17
C GLN A 245 21.24 24.94 23.56
N SER A 246 21.69 23.70 23.79
CA SER A 246 21.58 23.00 25.07
C SER A 246 22.97 22.69 25.65
N ARG A 247 23.10 22.76 26.98
CA ARG A 247 24.31 22.33 27.69
C ARG A 247 24.37 20.80 27.78
N GLY A 248 23.23 20.13 27.67
CA GLY A 248 23.09 18.68 27.70
C GLY A 248 22.87 18.11 29.09
N LEU A 249 22.59 18.95 30.10
CA LEU A 249 22.50 18.53 31.50
C LEU A 249 21.35 17.54 31.72
N LEU A 250 20.20 17.76 31.07
CA LEU A 250 19.05 16.86 31.18
C LEU A 250 19.34 15.49 30.54
N ALA A 251 19.99 15.50 29.38
CA ALA A 251 20.39 14.27 28.70
C ALA A 251 21.44 13.49 29.50
N GLU A 252 22.42 14.17 30.10
CA GLU A 252 23.44 13.56 30.96
C GLU A 252 22.83 12.92 32.22
N GLN A 253 21.92 13.63 32.90
CA GLN A 253 21.20 13.10 34.06
C GLN A 253 20.34 11.88 33.68
N PHE A 254 19.65 11.94 32.54
CA PHE A 254 18.87 10.80 32.02
C PHE A 254 19.78 9.60 31.74
N ILE A 255 20.87 9.79 31.01
CA ILE A 255 21.80 8.70 30.66
C ILE A 255 22.41 8.08 31.93
N ALA A 256 22.75 8.89 32.93
CA ALA A 256 23.29 8.40 34.21
C ALA A 256 22.26 7.62 35.04
N ALA A 257 20.96 7.90 34.88
CA ALA A 257 19.87 7.22 35.60
C ALA A 257 19.44 5.88 34.96
N LEU A 258 19.94 5.55 33.76
CA LEU A 258 19.57 4.32 33.07
C LEU A 258 20.12 3.08 33.78
N PRO A 259 19.36 1.96 33.80
CA PRO A 259 19.81 0.71 34.41
C PRO A 259 20.87 -0.04 33.57
N PHE A 260 21.34 0.55 32.47
CA PHE A 260 22.34 -0.01 31.56
C PHE A 260 23.21 1.12 31.00
N ALA A 261 24.44 0.79 30.62
CA ALA A 261 25.37 1.73 30.00
C ALA A 261 25.05 1.97 28.51
N PHE A 262 25.25 3.20 28.04
CA PHE A 262 25.26 3.52 26.62
C PHE A 262 26.35 2.73 25.89
N THR A 263 26.01 2.15 24.75
CA THR A 263 26.98 1.48 23.87
C THR A 263 27.79 2.51 23.08
N SER A 264 28.94 2.13 22.52
CA SER A 264 29.74 3.05 21.70
C SER A 264 28.97 3.48 20.44
N ALA A 265 28.19 2.57 19.86
CA ALA A 265 27.31 2.88 18.74
C ALA A 265 26.20 3.88 19.14
N GLN A 266 25.56 3.70 20.30
CA GLN A 266 24.54 4.63 20.80
C GLN A 266 25.14 6.03 21.07
N GLN A 267 26.32 6.09 21.69
CA GLN A 267 27.00 7.35 21.97
C GLN A 267 27.40 8.09 20.69
N ARG A 268 27.93 7.38 19.69
CA ARG A 268 28.27 7.97 18.38
C ARG A 268 27.05 8.59 17.73
N VAL A 269 25.96 7.82 17.63
CA VAL A 269 24.71 8.30 17.01
C VAL A 269 24.11 9.46 17.80
N PHE A 270 24.14 9.42 19.13
CA PHE A 270 23.68 10.54 19.94
C PHE A 270 24.49 11.82 19.69
N ASN A 271 25.81 11.71 19.52
CA ASN A 271 26.66 12.85 19.18
C ASN A 271 26.38 13.39 17.77
N GLU A 272 26.09 12.53 16.79
CA GLU A 272 25.65 12.93 15.44
C GLU A 272 24.34 13.73 15.52
N VAL A 273 23.32 13.19 16.21
CA VAL A 273 22.04 13.89 16.41
C VAL A 273 22.23 15.20 17.17
N LYS A 274 23.05 15.22 18.22
CA LYS A 274 23.37 16.43 18.98
C LYS A 274 24.00 17.50 18.10
N HIS A 275 24.90 17.12 17.20
CA HIS A 275 25.52 18.05 16.26
C HIS A 275 24.47 18.66 15.31
N ASP A 276 23.63 17.84 14.70
CA ASP A 276 22.61 18.32 13.76
C ASP A 276 21.62 19.28 14.42
N LEU A 277 21.17 18.98 15.65
CA LEU A 277 20.26 19.85 16.42
C LEU A 277 20.89 21.22 16.74
N GLN A 278 22.22 21.36 16.70
CA GLN A 278 22.91 22.63 16.91
C GLN A 278 23.04 23.47 15.62
N VAL A 279 22.83 22.85 14.45
CA VAL A 279 22.90 23.52 13.15
C VAL A 279 21.62 24.32 12.88
N ALA A 280 21.68 25.31 11.99
CA ALA A 280 20.55 26.19 11.66
C ALA A 280 19.53 25.55 10.72
N SER A 281 19.98 24.62 9.87
CA SER A 281 19.15 23.86 8.96
C SER A 281 18.46 22.74 9.72
N PRO A 282 17.17 22.45 9.45
CA PRO A 282 16.46 21.37 10.10
C PRO A 282 17.13 20.02 9.79
N MET A 283 17.27 19.20 10.83
CA MET A 283 17.72 17.82 10.77
C MET A 283 16.63 16.94 10.13
N ASN A 284 17.04 16.04 9.23
CA ASN A 284 16.17 15.00 8.68
C ASN A 284 16.92 13.66 8.65
N ARG A 285 16.87 12.93 9.77
CA ARG A 285 17.73 11.77 10.02
C ARG A 285 16.92 10.50 10.23
N LEU A 286 17.41 9.40 9.66
CA LEU A 286 16.96 8.02 9.86
C LEU A 286 17.91 7.29 10.80
N LEU A 287 17.39 6.91 11.97
CA LEU A 287 18.01 6.06 12.96
C LEU A 287 17.62 4.59 12.74
N GLN A 288 18.58 3.79 12.29
CA GLN A 288 18.43 2.36 12.03
C GLN A 288 19.12 1.53 13.11
N GLY A 289 18.55 0.38 13.45
CA GLY A 289 19.20 -0.63 14.28
C GLY A 289 18.24 -1.74 14.66
N ASP A 290 18.76 -2.87 15.10
CA ASP A 290 17.92 -4.04 15.41
C ASP A 290 16.91 -3.77 16.54
N VAL A 291 15.84 -4.57 16.60
CA VAL A 291 14.88 -4.52 17.72
C VAL A 291 15.65 -4.69 19.02
N GLY A 292 15.56 -3.74 19.95
CA GLY A 292 16.29 -3.77 21.22
C GLY A 292 17.72 -3.21 21.19
N SER A 293 18.17 -2.60 20.09
CA SER A 293 19.45 -1.88 20.03
C SER A 293 19.47 -0.55 20.80
N GLY A 294 18.33 -0.14 21.40
CA GLY A 294 18.22 1.08 22.19
C GLY A 294 17.94 2.37 21.41
N LYS A 295 17.39 2.28 20.18
CA LYS A 295 16.99 3.45 19.36
C LYS A 295 16.16 4.47 20.14
N THR A 296 15.14 3.99 20.88
CA THR A 296 14.24 4.83 21.67
C THR A 296 14.99 5.64 22.73
N VAL A 297 16.04 5.08 23.34
CA VAL A 297 16.82 5.75 24.39
C VAL A 297 17.62 6.91 23.79
N VAL A 298 18.23 6.70 22.62
CA VAL A 298 18.92 7.77 21.88
C VAL A 298 17.94 8.87 21.48
N ALA A 299 16.74 8.51 21.03
CA ALA A 299 15.72 9.48 20.69
C ALA A 299 15.23 10.30 21.91
N ILE A 300 15.02 9.67 23.07
CA ILE A 300 14.66 10.39 24.31
C ILE A 300 15.77 11.37 24.70
N ALA A 301 17.03 10.95 24.65
CA ALA A 301 18.15 11.84 24.94
C ALA A 301 18.18 13.05 24.00
N ALA A 302 17.86 12.87 22.71
CA ALA A 302 17.72 13.96 21.75
C ALA A 302 16.52 14.88 22.06
N MET A 303 15.37 14.33 22.47
CA MET A 303 14.22 15.11 22.92
C MET A 303 14.55 15.98 24.14
N LEU A 304 15.36 15.48 25.07
CA LEU A 304 15.82 16.26 26.22
C LEU A 304 16.71 17.43 25.82
N LEU A 305 17.53 17.31 24.78
CA LEU A 305 18.30 18.45 24.23
C LEU A 305 17.38 19.55 23.69
N ALA A 306 16.33 19.16 22.95
CA ALA A 306 15.34 20.11 22.44
C ALA A 306 14.58 20.80 23.59
N VAL A 307 14.16 20.03 24.60
CA VAL A 307 13.46 20.56 25.79
C VAL A 307 14.34 21.50 26.62
N GLU A 308 15.61 21.15 26.83
CA GLU A 308 16.57 22.01 27.55
C GLU A 308 16.78 23.35 26.83
N SER A 309 16.66 23.38 25.51
CA SER A 309 16.75 24.60 24.71
C SER A 309 15.46 25.43 24.65
N GLY A 310 14.41 25.02 25.37
CA GLY A 310 13.11 25.73 25.41
C GLY A 310 12.14 25.35 24.29
N SER A 311 12.37 24.24 23.59
CA SER A 311 11.47 23.74 22.55
C SER A 311 10.68 22.52 23.03
N GLN A 312 9.47 22.31 22.49
CA GLN A 312 8.73 21.08 22.68
C GLN A 312 9.28 19.96 21.80
N ALA A 313 9.10 18.72 22.24
CA ALA A 313 9.39 17.55 21.42
C ALA A 313 8.16 16.64 21.29
N ALA A 314 8.04 15.96 20.14
CA ALA A 314 6.97 15.01 19.87
C ALA A 314 7.54 13.61 19.65
N LEU A 315 6.88 12.59 20.19
CA LEU A 315 7.15 11.18 19.87
C LEU A 315 5.91 10.56 19.24
N MET A 316 6.02 10.21 17.97
CA MET A 316 4.97 9.58 17.19
C MET A 316 5.18 8.08 17.12
N ALA A 317 4.17 7.31 17.57
CA ALA A 317 4.18 5.86 17.53
C ALA A 317 3.13 5.32 16.55
N PRO A 318 3.41 4.22 15.81
CA PRO A 318 2.55 3.64 14.75
C PRO A 318 1.18 3.18 15.22
N THR A 319 1.03 2.91 16.51
CA THR A 319 -0.22 2.41 17.09
C THR A 319 -0.45 3.05 18.44
N GLN A 320 -1.71 3.13 18.85
CA GLN A 320 -2.08 3.64 20.17
C GLN A 320 -1.43 2.83 21.29
N ILE A 321 -1.39 1.50 21.16
CA ILE A 321 -0.77 0.62 22.16
C ILE A 321 0.70 1.00 22.35
N LEU A 322 1.43 1.22 21.26
CA LEU A 322 2.84 1.59 21.34
C LEU A 322 3.03 3.02 21.89
N ALA A 323 2.13 3.96 21.56
CA ALA A 323 2.15 5.30 22.15
C ALA A 323 1.92 5.26 23.68
N GLU A 324 0.96 4.46 24.14
CA GLU A 324 0.68 4.26 25.57
C GLU A 324 1.84 3.56 26.29
N GLN A 325 2.46 2.55 25.66
CA GLN A 325 3.65 1.90 26.19
C GLN A 325 4.82 2.87 26.32
N HIS A 326 5.10 3.67 25.27
CA HIS A 326 6.12 4.70 25.33
C HIS A 326 5.81 5.72 26.42
N TYR A 327 4.57 6.21 26.53
CA TYR A 327 4.18 7.15 27.58
C TYR A 327 4.40 6.59 28.99
N ALA A 328 3.98 5.34 29.25
CA ALA A 328 4.18 4.72 30.56
C ALA A 328 5.67 4.56 30.93
N VAL A 329 6.51 4.18 29.96
CA VAL A 329 7.96 4.03 30.17
C VAL A 329 8.64 5.38 30.37
N LEU A 330 8.35 6.36 29.50
CA LEU A 330 8.93 7.69 29.55
C LEU A 330 8.54 8.41 30.84
N ARG A 331 7.31 8.25 31.32
CA ARG A 331 6.85 8.80 32.60
C ARG A 331 7.78 8.43 33.76
N ASN A 332 8.12 7.16 33.88
CA ASN A 332 8.99 6.68 34.96
C ASN A 332 10.40 7.29 34.91
N TRP A 333 10.89 7.65 33.73
CA TRP A 333 12.24 8.21 33.55
C TRP A 333 12.26 9.74 33.60
N LEU A 334 11.19 10.39 33.16
CA LEU A 334 11.14 11.84 32.95
C LEU A 334 10.49 12.60 34.11
N ASP A 335 9.62 11.96 34.90
CA ASP A 335 9.02 12.57 36.10
C ASP A 335 10.10 12.99 37.13
N PRO A 336 11.14 12.20 37.42
CA PRO A 336 12.22 12.61 38.33
C PRO A 336 13.03 13.82 37.84
N LEU A 337 13.03 14.07 36.52
CA LEU A 337 13.69 15.21 35.89
C LEU A 337 12.79 16.45 35.84
N GLY A 338 11.55 16.35 36.35
CA GLY A 338 10.57 17.44 36.34
C GLY A 338 10.00 17.77 34.95
N ILE A 339 10.13 16.85 33.99
CA ILE A 339 9.69 17.08 32.60
C ILE A 339 8.22 16.73 32.44
N ARG A 340 7.43 17.68 31.94
CA ARG A 340 6.00 17.47 31.71
C ARG A 340 5.76 16.74 30.39
N ILE A 341 5.06 15.62 30.48
CA ILE A 341 4.71 14.79 29.33
C ILE A 341 3.20 14.69 29.15
N ALA A 342 2.76 14.54 27.91
CA ALA A 342 1.35 14.38 27.55
C ALA A 342 1.16 13.20 26.58
N LEU A 343 0.04 12.50 26.72
CA LEU A 343 -0.42 11.48 25.78
C LEU A 343 -1.57 12.05 24.94
N ARG A 344 -1.49 11.89 23.61
CA ARG A 344 -2.55 12.26 22.67
C ARG A 344 -2.75 11.13 21.65
N THR A 345 -3.77 10.32 21.88
CA THR A 345 -4.22 9.26 20.95
C THR A 345 -5.70 9.47 20.65
N GLY A 346 -6.23 8.79 19.64
CA GLY A 346 -7.65 8.88 19.28
C GLY A 346 -8.60 8.44 20.42
N ALA A 347 -8.15 7.54 21.31
CA ALA A 347 -8.98 7.06 22.42
C ALA A 347 -8.61 7.64 23.80
N ARG A 348 -7.42 8.25 23.97
CA ARG A 348 -6.94 8.73 25.28
C ARG A 348 -6.17 10.04 25.14
N GLN A 349 -6.58 11.03 25.93
CA GLN A 349 -5.84 12.27 26.15
C GLN A 349 -5.51 12.38 27.63
N GLU A 350 -4.24 12.51 27.97
CA GLU A 350 -3.78 12.60 29.35
C GLU A 350 -2.63 13.59 29.45
N ASP A 351 -2.65 14.42 30.49
CA ASP A 351 -1.56 15.32 30.87
C ASP A 351 -1.00 14.86 32.21
N ASN A 352 0.32 14.73 32.29
CA ASN A 352 0.96 14.50 33.57
C ASN A 352 1.18 15.84 34.26
N ASN A 353 0.12 16.37 34.90
CA ASN A 353 0.22 17.58 35.71
C ASN A 353 -0.61 17.46 36.99
N PRO A 354 -0.02 17.71 38.20
CA PRO A 354 1.37 18.10 38.44
C PRO A 354 2.35 16.90 38.46
N PRO A 355 3.66 17.12 38.22
CA PRO A 355 4.69 16.10 38.43
C PRO A 355 4.61 15.55 39.87
N LEU A 356 4.88 14.25 40.04
CA LEU A 356 4.89 13.64 41.37
C LEU A 356 5.90 14.37 42.27
N PRO A 357 5.49 14.93 43.42
CA PRO A 357 6.39 15.66 44.28
C PRO A 357 7.37 14.67 44.93
N LEU A 358 8.66 14.78 44.59
CA LEU A 358 9.70 14.09 45.35
C LEU A 358 10.70 15.01 46.05
N PHE A 359 10.52 16.34 45.98
CA PHE A 359 11.34 17.32 46.73
C PHE A 359 10.61 18.62 47.11
N ALA A 360 9.31 18.56 47.41
CA ALA A 360 8.60 19.67 48.07
C ALA A 360 8.45 19.33 49.56
N ASP A 361 9.53 19.50 50.32
CA ASP A 361 9.57 19.80 51.77
C ASP A 361 10.95 19.46 52.34
N ALA A 362 11.94 20.29 52.01
CA ALA A 362 13.18 20.41 52.77
C ALA A 362 13.33 21.87 53.22
N GLY A 363 12.47 22.29 54.15
CA GLY A 363 12.57 23.61 54.78
C GLY A 363 11.34 23.96 55.61
N GLY A 364 11.39 23.69 56.91
CA GLY A 364 10.37 24.18 57.84
C GLY A 364 10.18 23.33 59.09
N SER A 365 10.75 23.79 60.20
CA SER A 365 10.65 23.32 61.59
C SER A 365 9.24 22.92 62.09
N GLY A 366 9.16 21.84 62.89
CA GLY A 366 8.00 21.57 63.76
C GLY A 366 8.01 20.19 64.43
N PHE A 367 8.38 20.15 65.71
CA PHE A 367 8.29 19.02 66.64
C PHE A 367 6.83 18.50 66.82
N ASN A 368 6.58 17.18 66.73
CA ASN A 368 6.00 16.35 67.81
C ASN A 368 5.66 14.88 67.44
N SER A 369 6.16 14.00 68.31
CA SER A 369 5.62 12.73 68.85
C SER A 369 5.12 11.56 67.96
N LEU A 370 5.93 10.49 68.00
CA LEU A 370 5.63 9.05 68.20
C LEU A 370 4.29 8.43 67.73
N GLY A 371 4.43 7.34 66.96
CA GLY A 371 3.46 6.25 66.86
C GLY A 371 3.96 5.09 65.98
N SER A 372 4.34 3.97 66.60
CA SER A 372 4.82 2.73 65.98
C SER A 372 3.71 1.93 65.26
N ALA A 373 4.02 1.26 64.13
CA ALA A 373 3.74 -0.18 63.94
C ALA A 373 4.08 -0.71 62.53
N LYS A 374 4.91 -1.78 62.55
CA LYS A 374 4.85 -3.04 61.77
C LYS A 374 5.04 -3.03 60.24
N GLN A 375 6.17 -3.64 59.87
CA GLN A 375 6.42 -4.38 58.62
C GLN A 375 5.38 -5.49 58.42
N ASP A 376 4.92 -5.67 57.18
CA ASP A 376 4.52 -6.99 56.69
C ASP A 376 4.78 -7.13 55.19
N SER A 377 5.59 -8.15 54.88
CA SER A 377 5.99 -8.61 53.56
C SER A 377 5.20 -9.89 53.22
N ALA A 378 4.39 -9.88 52.16
CA ALA A 378 3.65 -11.06 51.72
C ALA A 378 4.16 -11.58 50.37
N LYS A 379 4.80 -12.75 50.42
CA LYS A 379 5.12 -13.65 49.30
C LYS A 379 3.85 -14.35 48.82
N ILE A 380 3.65 -14.45 47.50
CA ILE A 380 2.58 -15.27 46.90
C ILE A 380 3.18 -16.60 46.41
N VAL A 381 2.60 -17.70 46.87
CA VAL A 381 2.96 -19.09 46.59
C VAL A 381 2.10 -19.62 45.43
N LEU A 382 2.75 -20.21 44.42
CA LEU A 382 2.13 -20.96 43.33
C LEU A 382 1.71 -22.35 43.82
N THR A 383 0.46 -22.75 43.55
CA THR A 383 0.03 -24.15 43.67
C THR A 383 -0.40 -24.70 42.31
N THR A 384 0.26 -25.77 41.92
CA THR A 384 -0.03 -26.61 40.77
C THR A 384 -1.09 -27.66 41.13
N ARG A 385 -2.02 -27.92 40.21
CA ARG A 385 -2.85 -29.13 40.24
C ARG A 385 -2.97 -29.72 38.84
N ALA A 386 -2.52 -30.96 38.71
CA ALA A 386 -2.73 -31.83 37.57
C ALA A 386 -3.90 -32.77 37.88
N VAL A 387 -4.80 -33.03 36.92
CA VAL A 387 -5.63 -34.25 36.88
C VAL A 387 -5.92 -34.68 35.43
N HIS A 388 -5.69 -35.98 35.24
CA HIS A 388 -5.93 -36.99 34.20
C HIS A 388 -6.87 -36.80 32.99
N ALA A 389 -6.46 -37.58 31.97
CA ALA A 389 -7.12 -37.97 30.73
C ALA A 389 -8.27 -38.99 30.90
N PRO A 390 -9.03 -39.25 29.81
CA PRO A 390 -9.00 -40.61 29.25
C PRO A 390 -8.94 -40.68 27.70
N ALA A 391 -8.49 -41.84 27.21
CA ALA A 391 -8.48 -42.31 25.81
C ALA A 391 -9.92 -42.70 25.33
N SER A 392 -10.29 -43.02 24.09
CA SER A 392 -9.62 -43.59 22.90
C SER A 392 -10.58 -43.57 21.66
N VAL A 393 -10.05 -43.86 20.46
CA VAL A 393 -10.70 -44.34 19.19
C VAL A 393 -11.44 -43.27 18.34
N GLY A 394 -11.25 -43.12 17.02
CA GLY A 394 -10.44 -43.81 16.02
C GLY A 394 -10.57 -43.18 14.60
N SER A 395 -9.59 -43.54 13.75
CA SER A 395 -9.48 -43.50 12.27
C SER A 395 -10.04 -42.33 11.43
N GLY A 396 -9.20 -41.84 10.50
CA GLY A 396 -9.66 -41.62 9.12
C GLY A 396 -9.08 -40.44 8.32
N SER A 397 -8.02 -40.73 7.56
CA SER A 397 -7.73 -40.22 6.20
C SER A 397 -7.45 -38.73 5.93
N ALA A 398 -6.19 -38.49 5.58
CA ALA A 398 -5.63 -37.57 4.59
C ALA A 398 -6.60 -36.95 3.54
N ARG A 399 -6.39 -35.68 3.19
CA ARG A 399 -5.72 -35.27 1.93
C ARG A 399 -5.70 -33.75 1.73
N VAL A 400 -4.51 -33.29 1.38
CA VAL A 400 -4.21 -32.04 0.67
C VAL A 400 -4.89 -32.02 -0.70
N SER A 401 -5.51 -30.90 -1.09
CA SER A 401 -5.58 -30.50 -2.50
C SER A 401 -5.84 -28.99 -2.68
N ARG A 402 -5.31 -28.50 -3.80
CA ARG A 402 -5.08 -27.13 -4.26
C ARG A 402 -6.23 -26.60 -5.15
N VAL A 403 -6.37 -25.27 -5.19
CA VAL A 403 -6.57 -24.38 -6.37
C VAL A 403 -7.89 -24.47 -7.17
N GLY A 404 -8.44 -23.29 -7.53
CA GLY A 404 -8.96 -23.10 -8.89
C GLY A 404 -10.15 -22.16 -9.05
N ASP A 405 -9.94 -21.13 -9.86
CA ASP A 405 -10.87 -20.11 -10.31
C ASP A 405 -12.10 -20.62 -11.09
N GLY A 406 -13.08 -19.72 -11.22
CA GLY A 406 -14.36 -19.93 -11.89
C GLY A 406 -14.34 -19.76 -13.40
N VAL A 407 -15.45 -20.15 -14.03
CA VAL A 407 -15.87 -19.72 -15.37
C VAL A 407 -17.40 -19.75 -15.45
N THR A 408 -17.99 -18.68 -15.98
CA THR A 408 -19.39 -18.52 -16.38
C THR A 408 -19.56 -18.80 -17.89
N PRO A 409 -20.71 -19.35 -18.36
CA PRO A 409 -21.00 -19.41 -19.79
C PRO A 409 -22.19 -18.51 -20.21
N SER A 410 -22.09 -17.95 -21.41
CA SER A 410 -23.12 -17.19 -22.13
C SER A 410 -24.03 -18.10 -23.00
N GLN A 411 -25.16 -17.52 -23.41
CA GLN A 411 -26.40 -18.12 -23.92
C GLN A 411 -26.43 -18.48 -25.42
N THR A 412 -27.33 -19.40 -25.77
CA THR A 412 -28.06 -19.46 -27.06
C THR A 412 -29.46 -20.05 -26.81
N PHE A 413 -30.51 -19.36 -27.28
CA PHE A 413 -31.94 -19.71 -27.15
C PHE A 413 -32.45 -20.64 -28.28
N PRO A 414 -33.62 -21.29 -28.10
CA PRO A 414 -34.80 -20.85 -28.88
C PRO A 414 -36.08 -20.67 -28.02
N GLN A 415 -37.06 -19.99 -28.65
CA GLN A 415 -38.39 -19.50 -28.22
C GLN A 415 -39.30 -20.61 -27.63
N THR A 416 -40.32 -20.42 -26.77
CA THR A 416 -41.49 -19.50 -26.76
C THR A 416 -42.21 -19.52 -25.39
N ASP A 417 -42.72 -18.35 -24.99
CA ASP A 417 -43.92 -18.00 -24.19
C ASP A 417 -44.20 -18.48 -22.74
N GLU A 418 -44.50 -17.43 -21.94
CA GLU A 418 -45.17 -17.33 -20.63
C GLU A 418 -44.37 -17.60 -19.34
N THR A 419 -43.93 -16.48 -18.74
CA THR A 419 -43.15 -16.33 -17.52
C THR A 419 -43.87 -16.78 -16.24
N PRO A 420 -43.14 -17.47 -15.34
CA PRO A 420 -43.03 -17.02 -13.96
C PRO A 420 -41.56 -16.85 -13.55
N GLU A 421 -41.28 -15.75 -12.87
CA GLU A 421 -39.98 -15.23 -12.43
C GLU A 421 -38.93 -16.28 -12.02
N ALA A 422 -37.72 -16.16 -12.56
CA ALA A 422 -36.56 -16.98 -12.18
C ALA A 422 -36.14 -16.69 -10.73
N ARG A 423 -36.28 -17.70 -9.86
CA ARG A 423 -35.68 -17.71 -8.52
C ARG A 423 -34.19 -18.03 -8.60
N TYR A 424 -33.35 -17.04 -8.32
CA TYR A 424 -31.91 -17.25 -8.14
C TYR A 424 -31.60 -17.69 -6.70
N SER A 425 -30.95 -18.86 -6.54
CA SER A 425 -30.38 -19.28 -5.25
C SER A 425 -28.94 -18.75 -5.13
N ARG A 426 -28.63 -18.19 -3.95
CA ARG A 426 -27.35 -17.51 -3.67
C ARG A 426 -26.21 -18.49 -3.38
N ARG A 427 -25.06 -18.26 -4.02
CA ARG A 427 -23.77 -18.86 -3.68
C ARG A 427 -23.28 -18.30 -2.32
N ARG A 428 -23.11 -19.16 -1.31
CA ARG A 428 -22.29 -18.88 -0.12
C ARG A 428 -20.84 -19.23 -0.46
N LEU A 429 -20.07 -18.27 -0.95
CA LEU A 429 -18.61 -18.38 -0.97
C LEU A 429 -18.05 -18.01 0.43
N PRO A 430 -16.98 -18.65 0.90
CA PRO A 430 -16.37 -18.30 2.18
C PRO A 430 -15.77 -16.88 2.10
N HIS A 431 -16.31 -15.97 2.91
CA HIS A 431 -15.81 -14.60 3.01
C HIS A 431 -14.46 -14.63 3.75
N PHE A 432 -13.39 -14.23 3.07
CA PHE A 432 -12.09 -14.03 3.69
C PHE A 432 -12.13 -12.70 4.47
N GLU A 433 -12.39 -12.76 5.77
CA GLU A 433 -12.46 -11.60 6.67
C GLU A 433 -11.18 -11.55 7.52
N LYS A 434 -10.48 -10.41 7.49
CA LYS A 434 -9.38 -10.09 8.42
C LYS A 434 -9.93 -9.32 9.63
N PRO A 435 -9.63 -9.72 10.88
CA PRO A 435 -10.25 -9.13 12.08
C PRO A 435 -9.95 -7.63 12.31
N TRP A 436 -8.77 -7.16 11.92
CA TRP A 436 -8.27 -5.80 12.16
C TRP A 436 -8.24 -4.90 10.91
N ALA A 437 -8.87 -5.36 9.83
CA ALA A 437 -8.83 -4.70 8.55
C ALA A 437 -9.80 -3.51 8.45
N ILE A 438 -9.45 -2.52 7.61
CA ILE A 438 -10.38 -1.45 7.22
C ILE A 438 -11.21 -1.93 6.03
N TYR A 439 -12.52 -1.74 6.11
CA TYR A 439 -13.48 -2.14 5.09
C TYR A 439 -14.26 -0.93 4.57
N ALA A 440 -14.26 -0.76 3.26
CA ALA A 440 -15.24 0.08 2.58
C ALA A 440 -16.48 -0.78 2.29
N VAL A 441 -17.63 -0.36 2.80
CA VAL A 441 -18.89 -1.11 2.71
C VAL A 441 -19.97 -0.25 2.08
N THR A 442 -20.74 -0.88 1.19
CA THR A 442 -21.96 -0.32 0.61
C THR A 442 -23.13 -1.24 0.91
N ILE A 443 -24.19 -0.69 1.51
CA ILE A 443 -25.45 -1.38 1.72
C ILE A 443 -26.56 -0.69 0.91
N GLY A 444 -27.25 -1.46 0.07
CA GLY A 444 -28.38 -0.96 -0.72
C GLY A 444 -29.71 -1.08 0.03
N THR A 445 -30.63 -0.16 -0.23
CA THR A 445 -32.03 -0.29 0.16
C THR A 445 -32.71 -1.36 -0.66
N LYS A 446 -33.67 -2.06 -0.05
CA LYS A 446 -34.42 -3.13 -0.73
C LYS A 446 -35.19 -2.55 -1.92
N LYS A 447 -35.05 -3.16 -3.10
CA LYS A 447 -35.66 -2.68 -4.36
C LYS A 447 -35.32 -1.22 -4.72
N ARG A 448 -34.16 -0.68 -4.29
CA ARG A 448 -33.73 0.70 -4.57
C ARG A 448 -34.75 1.75 -4.09
N ARG A 449 -35.42 1.48 -2.97
CA ARG A 449 -36.33 2.43 -2.34
C ARG A 449 -35.57 3.68 -1.90
N CYS A 450 -36.03 4.85 -2.33
CA CYS A 450 -35.50 6.12 -1.85
C CYS A 450 -35.96 6.42 -0.42
N PHE A 451 -35.00 6.66 0.48
CA PHE A 451 -35.22 7.10 1.85
C PHE A 451 -35.67 8.55 1.93
N SER A 452 -36.64 8.79 2.82
CA SER A 452 -37.00 10.12 3.30
C SER A 452 -35.83 10.75 4.08
N PRO A 453 -35.78 12.10 4.22
CA PRO A 453 -34.81 12.79 5.08
C PRO A 453 -34.73 12.20 6.50
N LYS A 454 -35.88 11.83 7.10
CA LYS A 454 -35.96 11.21 8.42
C LYS A 454 -35.32 9.83 8.44
N ALA A 455 -35.57 8.99 7.43
CA ALA A 455 -34.94 7.67 7.33
C ALA A 455 -33.43 7.77 7.12
N ARG A 456 -32.95 8.77 6.37
CA ARG A 456 -31.50 8.99 6.19
C ARG A 456 -30.82 9.41 7.49
N THR A 457 -31.46 10.27 8.28
CA THR A 457 -30.95 10.66 9.61
C THR A 457 -30.85 9.43 10.53
N ILE A 458 -31.89 8.60 10.56
CA ILE A 458 -31.89 7.36 11.37
C ILE A 458 -30.77 6.39 10.93
N ALA A 459 -30.54 6.25 9.63
CA ALA A 459 -29.47 5.40 9.11
C ALA A 459 -28.09 5.92 9.53
N LEU A 460 -27.86 7.23 9.44
CA LEU A 460 -26.60 7.86 9.84
C LEU A 460 -26.38 7.77 11.36
N ASP A 461 -27.40 8.09 12.15
CA ASP A 461 -27.34 8.02 13.62
C ASP A 461 -27.11 6.59 14.11
N THR A 462 -27.63 5.59 13.40
CA THR A 462 -27.33 4.18 13.70
C THR A 462 -25.86 3.86 13.51
N LEU A 463 -25.22 4.37 12.44
CA LEU A 463 -23.79 4.18 12.22
C LEU A 463 -22.97 4.86 13.32
N ARG A 464 -23.34 6.09 13.68
CA ARG A 464 -22.70 6.85 14.76
C ARG A 464 -22.92 6.20 16.13
N TYR A 465 -24.06 5.56 16.36
CA TYR A 465 -24.37 4.92 17.64
C TYR A 465 -23.44 3.73 17.95
N PHE A 466 -22.99 2.99 16.92
CA PHE A 466 -22.10 1.84 17.05
C PHE A 466 -20.61 2.21 16.91
N HIS A 467 -20.30 3.43 16.46
CA HIS A 467 -18.96 4.00 16.48
C HIS A 467 -18.38 3.92 17.91
N ASN A 468 -17.12 3.48 18.04
CA ASN A 468 -16.40 3.26 19.31
C ASN A 468 -17.04 2.23 20.26
N LYS A 469 -18.03 1.46 19.80
CA LYS A 469 -18.61 0.32 20.55
C LYS A 469 -18.36 -1.01 19.88
N ARG A 470 -18.46 -1.05 18.55
CA ARG A 470 -18.31 -2.28 17.75
C ARG A 470 -17.32 -2.12 16.60
N TYR A 471 -17.14 -0.89 16.13
CA TYR A 471 -16.19 -0.53 15.09
C TYR A 471 -15.80 0.94 15.22
N GLU A 472 -14.64 1.28 14.66
CA GLU A 472 -14.27 2.64 14.34
C GLU A 472 -14.88 3.02 12.99
N LEU A 473 -15.39 4.25 12.86
CA LEU A 473 -16.07 4.77 11.67
C LEU A 473 -15.25 5.96 11.17
N PHE A 474 -14.74 5.88 9.95
CA PHE A 474 -13.90 6.93 9.36
C PHE A 474 -14.72 7.92 8.54
N ALA A 475 -15.63 7.40 7.72
CA ALA A 475 -16.54 8.18 6.89
C ALA A 475 -17.84 7.41 6.65
N ALA A 476 -18.94 8.14 6.50
CA ALA A 476 -20.23 7.61 6.10
C ALA A 476 -20.97 8.61 5.20
N CYS A 477 -21.65 8.11 4.19
CA CYS A 477 -22.54 8.89 3.32
C CYS A 477 -23.82 8.10 3.07
N VAL A 478 -24.95 8.65 3.51
CA VAL A 478 -26.28 8.06 3.30
C VAL A 478 -26.90 8.68 2.05
N MET A 479 -26.91 7.94 0.95
CA MET A 479 -27.59 8.30 -0.29
C MET A 479 -29.08 7.97 -0.20
N PRO A 480 -29.92 8.46 -1.13
CA PRO A 480 -31.35 8.13 -1.14
C PRO A 480 -31.62 6.63 -1.14
N ASP A 481 -30.89 5.84 -1.92
CA ASP A 481 -31.19 4.42 -2.16
C ASP A 481 -30.09 3.47 -1.65
N HIS A 482 -29.00 3.97 -1.06
CA HIS A 482 -27.91 3.17 -0.52
C HIS A 482 -27.07 3.95 0.50
N VAL A 483 -26.18 3.27 1.23
CA VAL A 483 -25.27 3.90 2.19
C VAL A 483 -23.86 3.38 1.98
N HIS A 484 -22.90 4.30 1.90
CA HIS A 484 -21.48 3.99 1.94
C HIS A 484 -20.90 4.32 3.30
N PHE A 485 -20.00 3.48 3.80
CA PHE A 485 -19.25 3.77 5.01
C PHE A 485 -17.94 3.00 5.06
N LEU A 486 -16.98 3.58 5.77
CA LEU A 486 -15.62 3.08 5.95
C LEU A 486 -15.41 2.76 7.43
N ILE A 487 -15.18 1.48 7.75
CA ILE A 487 -15.13 1.00 9.14
C ILE A 487 -13.97 0.05 9.41
N GLN A 488 -13.52 0.03 10.66
CA GLN A 488 -12.59 -0.98 11.19
C GLN A 488 -13.22 -1.69 12.40
N PRO A 489 -13.32 -3.04 12.40
CA PRO A 489 -13.90 -3.76 13.52
C PRO A 489 -13.12 -3.57 14.83
N TRP A 490 -13.84 -3.44 15.95
CA TRP A 490 -13.26 -3.38 17.29
C TRP A 490 -13.10 -4.79 17.88
N PRO A 491 -12.20 -4.99 18.86
CA PRO A 491 -12.22 -6.14 19.76
C PRO A 491 -13.61 -6.34 20.40
N LYS A 492 -14.10 -7.58 20.38
CA LYS A 492 -15.37 -8.00 20.98
C LYS A 492 -15.15 -8.62 22.36
N GLU A 493 -14.30 -9.65 22.43
CA GLU A 493 -13.99 -10.41 23.63
C GLU A 493 -12.64 -11.13 23.46
N ASN A 494 -12.06 -11.65 24.53
CA ASN A 494 -10.91 -12.55 24.42
C ASN A 494 -11.42 -13.99 24.45
N ASP A 495 -10.89 -14.86 23.59
CA ASP A 495 -11.20 -16.29 23.62
C ASP A 495 -10.62 -16.97 24.88
N ASP A 496 -11.02 -18.22 25.12
CA ASP A 496 -10.55 -19.02 26.26
C ASP A 496 -9.02 -19.24 26.26
N ALA A 497 -8.35 -18.97 25.15
CA ALA A 497 -6.89 -19.03 24.98
C ALA A 497 -6.20 -17.65 25.13
N GLY A 498 -6.96 -16.59 25.43
CA GLY A 498 -6.46 -15.23 25.64
C GLY A 498 -6.24 -14.41 24.36
N ASN A 499 -6.68 -14.89 23.19
CA ASN A 499 -6.60 -14.16 21.93
C ASN A 499 -7.77 -13.20 21.78
N VAL A 500 -7.49 -12.01 21.26
CA VAL A 500 -8.52 -10.98 21.00
C VAL A 500 -9.40 -11.41 19.81
N VAL A 501 -10.67 -11.66 20.07
CA VAL A 501 -11.71 -11.91 19.06
C VAL A 501 -12.35 -10.58 18.67
N PHE A 502 -12.32 -10.26 17.39
CA PHE A 502 -12.93 -9.04 16.85
C PHE A 502 -14.37 -9.30 16.39
N TRP A 503 -15.17 -8.25 16.28
CA TRP A 503 -16.47 -8.33 15.61
C TRP A 503 -16.30 -8.77 14.15
N SER A 504 -17.01 -9.82 13.72
CA SER A 504 -17.02 -10.20 12.30
C SER A 504 -17.81 -9.16 11.48
N LEU A 505 -17.43 -8.95 10.22
CA LEU A 505 -18.14 -7.98 9.37
C LEU A 505 -19.60 -8.40 9.16
N LYS A 506 -19.86 -9.71 9.16
CA LYS A 506 -21.22 -10.27 9.15
C LYS A 506 -22.05 -9.83 10.36
N GLU A 507 -21.52 -9.93 11.59
CA GLU A 507 -22.23 -9.50 12.81
C GLU A 507 -22.45 -7.98 12.84
N LEU A 508 -21.44 -7.21 12.43
CA LEU A 508 -21.53 -5.75 12.36
C LEU A 508 -22.66 -5.31 11.44
N LEU A 509 -22.70 -5.84 10.22
CA LEU A 509 -23.71 -5.47 9.24
C LEU A 509 -25.10 -5.99 9.58
N HIS A 510 -25.19 -7.17 10.21
CA HIS A 510 -26.48 -7.62 10.74
C HIS A 510 -27.02 -6.63 11.78
N SER A 511 -26.16 -6.17 12.67
CA SER A 511 -26.53 -5.23 13.74
C SER A 511 -26.96 -3.87 13.19
N ILE A 512 -26.17 -3.30 12.26
CA ILE A 512 -26.49 -2.04 11.60
C ILE A 512 -27.82 -2.15 10.84
N LYS A 513 -27.98 -3.19 10.00
CA LYS A 513 -29.18 -3.36 9.17
C LYS A 513 -30.43 -3.63 10.01
N SER A 514 -30.33 -4.45 11.06
CA SER A 514 -31.46 -4.78 11.92
C SER A 514 -31.92 -3.57 12.73
N TYR A 515 -30.99 -2.90 13.42
CA TYR A 515 -31.30 -1.74 14.27
C TYR A 515 -31.91 -0.59 13.46
N SER A 516 -31.26 -0.21 12.35
CA SER A 516 -31.77 0.86 11.48
C SER A 516 -33.10 0.48 10.83
N ALA A 517 -33.31 -0.78 10.41
CA ALA A 517 -34.58 -1.19 9.80
C ALA A 517 -35.75 -1.07 10.78
N HIS A 518 -35.55 -1.45 12.05
CA HIS A 518 -36.59 -1.31 13.09
C HIS A 518 -36.91 0.17 13.36
N ALA A 519 -35.88 1.02 13.48
CA ALA A 519 -36.05 2.44 13.73
C ALA A 519 -36.73 3.16 12.54
N ILE A 520 -36.32 2.87 11.30
CA ILE A 520 -36.90 3.43 10.07
C ILE A 520 -38.36 3.01 9.94
N ASN A 521 -38.66 1.71 10.03
CA ASN A 521 -40.04 1.21 9.93
C ASN A 521 -40.96 1.82 11.00
N LYS A 522 -40.45 2.01 12.23
CA LYS A 522 -41.20 2.67 13.31
C LYS A 522 -41.46 4.15 12.99
N ALA A 523 -40.47 4.87 12.47
CA ALA A 523 -40.58 6.28 12.14
C ALA A 523 -41.50 6.55 10.93
N GLU A 524 -41.47 5.67 9.94
CA GLU A 524 -42.27 5.80 8.70
C GLU A 524 -43.61 5.06 8.76
N ARG A 525 -43.90 4.36 9.88
CA ARG A 525 -45.11 3.54 10.09
C ARG A 525 -45.30 2.46 9.04
N GLU A 526 -44.20 1.91 8.54
CA GLU A 526 -44.20 0.84 7.54
C GLU A 526 -43.81 -0.51 8.14
N ARG A 527 -44.10 -1.60 7.41
CA ARG A 527 -43.70 -2.97 7.78
C ARG A 527 -43.02 -3.63 6.59
N GLY A 528 -41.76 -4.05 6.75
CA GLY A 528 -41.03 -4.73 5.68
C GLY A 528 -39.51 -4.72 5.86
N GLY A 529 -38.81 -5.36 4.93
CA GLY A 529 -37.34 -5.32 4.90
C GLY A 529 -36.84 -4.02 4.28
N VAL A 530 -36.04 -3.26 5.02
CA VAL A 530 -35.49 -1.96 4.58
C VAL A 530 -34.25 -2.13 3.70
N TRP A 531 -33.40 -3.11 4.01
CA TRP A 531 -32.11 -3.31 3.36
C TRP A 531 -32.11 -4.52 2.43
N GLU A 532 -31.28 -4.45 1.39
CA GLU A 532 -30.91 -5.64 0.62
C GLU A 532 -30.17 -6.64 1.50
N LYS A 533 -30.36 -7.92 1.18
CA LYS A 533 -29.63 -9.00 1.86
C LYS A 533 -28.16 -9.03 1.45
N GLU A 534 -27.86 -8.63 0.21
CA GLU A 534 -26.49 -8.50 -0.30
C GLU A 534 -25.82 -7.20 0.18
N ARG A 535 -24.50 -7.19 0.10
CA ARG A 535 -23.62 -6.09 0.48
C ARG A 535 -22.48 -6.05 -0.54
N PHE A 536 -21.90 -4.88 -0.74
CA PHE A 536 -20.62 -4.75 -1.42
C PHE A 536 -19.60 -4.32 -0.38
N ASP A 537 -18.69 -5.22 -0.04
CA ASP A 537 -17.61 -4.97 0.90
C ASP A 537 -16.25 -5.19 0.23
N ARG A 538 -15.33 -4.26 0.44
CA ARG A 538 -13.94 -4.34 -0.05
C ARG A 538 -12.99 -4.06 1.10
N TYR A 539 -12.05 -4.98 1.31
CA TYR A 539 -10.90 -4.76 2.18
C TYR A 539 -9.93 -3.74 1.54
N ILE A 540 -9.56 -2.71 2.30
CA ILE A 540 -8.60 -1.69 1.89
C ILE A 540 -7.17 -2.23 2.03
N ARG A 541 -6.41 -2.21 0.92
CA ARG A 541 -5.10 -2.90 0.85
C ARG A 541 -3.91 -1.97 1.03
N SER A 542 -4.09 -0.67 0.87
CA SER A 542 -3.02 0.34 0.94
C SER A 542 -3.55 1.70 1.38
N GLN A 543 -2.65 2.60 1.77
CA GLN A 543 -2.99 3.98 2.15
C GLN A 543 -3.58 4.81 0.99
N PRO A 544 -3.06 4.74 -0.26
CA PRO A 544 -3.72 5.40 -1.40
C PRO A 544 -5.16 4.90 -1.63
N ASP A 545 -5.39 3.59 -1.51
CA ASP A 545 -6.74 2.99 -1.62
C ASP A 545 -7.67 3.46 -0.49
N LEU A 546 -7.12 3.71 0.71
CA LEU A 546 -7.85 4.29 1.84
C LEU A 546 -8.30 5.73 1.53
N ILE A 547 -7.37 6.58 1.10
CA ILE A 547 -7.62 8.00 0.79
C ILE A 547 -8.61 8.12 -0.37
N GLU A 548 -8.38 7.38 -1.46
CA GLU A 548 -9.27 7.37 -2.63
C GLU A 548 -10.71 7.01 -2.22
N LYS A 549 -10.88 5.98 -1.38
CA LYS A 549 -12.22 5.55 -0.93
C LYS A 549 -12.83 6.50 0.08
N PHE A 550 -12.03 7.08 0.96
CA PHE A 550 -12.47 8.12 1.88
C PHE A 550 -13.02 9.33 1.12
N GLU A 551 -12.25 9.87 0.17
CA GLU A 551 -12.67 11.00 -0.66
C GLU A 551 -13.88 10.67 -1.52
N TYR A 552 -13.92 9.48 -2.14
CA TYR A 552 -15.08 9.00 -2.89
C TYR A 552 -16.35 9.01 -2.05
N ILE A 553 -16.31 8.49 -0.82
CA ILE A 553 -17.49 8.45 0.08
C ILE A 553 -18.00 9.86 0.38
N LEU A 554 -17.08 10.81 0.64
CA LEU A 554 -17.47 12.18 0.93
C LEU A 554 -18.02 12.88 -0.32
N ARG A 555 -17.40 12.69 -1.48
CA ARG A 555 -17.79 13.37 -2.74
C ARG A 555 -19.04 12.79 -3.40
N ASN A 556 -19.42 11.57 -3.04
CA ASN A 556 -20.48 10.81 -3.73
C ASN A 556 -21.82 11.55 -3.92
N PRO A 557 -22.33 12.38 -2.98
CA PRO A 557 -23.57 13.14 -3.20
C PRO A 557 -23.50 14.09 -4.39
N TRP A 558 -22.33 14.72 -4.59
CA TRP A 558 -22.08 15.67 -5.68
C TRP A 558 -21.78 14.95 -6.98
N ASP A 559 -20.90 13.93 -6.96
CA ASP A 559 -20.53 13.16 -8.15
C ASP A 559 -21.73 12.39 -8.74
N SER A 560 -22.67 11.95 -7.90
CA SER A 560 -23.90 11.28 -8.32
C SER A 560 -25.04 12.23 -8.71
N GLY A 561 -24.82 13.56 -8.64
CA GLY A 561 -25.82 14.57 -8.98
C GLY A 561 -27.03 14.64 -8.05
N VAL A 562 -26.92 14.12 -6.82
CA VAL A 562 -28.00 14.21 -5.80
C VAL A 562 -28.13 15.64 -5.28
N VAL A 563 -27.01 16.36 -5.25
CA VAL A 563 -26.87 17.75 -4.77
C VAL A 563 -25.95 18.50 -5.74
N LYS A 564 -26.20 19.79 -5.96
CA LYS A 564 -25.31 20.59 -6.83
C LYS A 564 -23.93 20.79 -6.18
N PRO A 565 -22.84 20.89 -6.93
CA PRO A 565 -21.51 21.17 -6.36
C PRO A 565 -21.55 22.39 -5.43
N GLY A 566 -21.11 22.20 -4.18
CA GLY A 566 -21.10 23.26 -3.15
C GLY A 566 -22.39 23.41 -2.33
N GLU A 567 -23.49 22.78 -2.72
CA GLU A 567 -24.68 22.68 -1.85
C GLU A 567 -24.43 21.66 -0.74
N ASP A 568 -24.92 21.97 0.46
CA ASP A 568 -24.68 21.17 1.65
C ASP A 568 -25.53 19.89 1.70
N TYR A 569 -24.91 18.77 2.09
CA TYR A 569 -25.59 17.48 2.26
C TYR A 569 -25.45 16.95 3.69
N PRO A 570 -26.49 17.09 4.53
CA PRO A 570 -26.43 16.78 5.97
C PRO A 570 -26.15 15.32 6.34
N TRP A 571 -26.30 14.39 5.38
CA TRP A 571 -26.12 12.95 5.64
C TRP A 571 -24.77 12.38 5.21
N VAL A 572 -23.79 13.26 5.04
CA VAL A 572 -22.36 12.92 5.04
C VAL A 572 -21.82 13.16 6.45
N TRP A 573 -21.07 12.18 6.94
CA TRP A 573 -20.38 12.27 8.23
C TRP A 573 -18.95 11.80 8.06
N THR A 574 -18.06 12.51 8.73
CA THR A 574 -16.70 12.08 9.00
C THR A 574 -16.34 12.54 10.41
N HIS A 575 -15.35 11.91 11.01
CA HIS A 575 -14.85 12.36 12.31
C HIS A 575 -14.37 13.81 12.19
N ASP A 576 -14.59 14.63 13.22
CA ASP A 576 -14.25 16.08 13.19
C ASP A 576 -12.76 16.34 12.87
N GLU A 577 -11.88 15.35 13.10
CA GLU A 577 -10.46 15.35 12.76
C GLU A 577 -10.16 15.37 11.24
N TYR A 578 -11.11 14.92 10.41
CA TYR A 578 -10.99 14.91 8.95
C TYR A 578 -11.81 16.00 8.26
N ARG A 579 -12.67 16.69 9.02
CA ARG A 579 -13.64 17.67 8.52
C ARG A 579 -12.99 18.95 8.00
N VAL A 580 -11.79 19.30 8.48
CA VAL A 580 -11.03 20.50 8.08
C VAL A 580 -10.35 20.36 6.70
N LYS A 581 -10.32 19.16 6.11
CA LYS A 581 -9.71 18.91 4.79
C LYS A 581 -10.71 18.71 3.64
N SER A 582 -12.01 18.93 3.89
CA SER A 582 -13.00 18.94 2.82
C SER A 582 -12.98 20.29 2.10
N PRO A 583 -12.95 20.35 0.75
CA PRO A 583 -12.92 21.61 0.00
C PRO A 583 -14.23 22.43 0.07
N PHE A 584 -15.18 22.05 0.93
CA PHE A 584 -16.48 22.73 1.11
C PHE A 584 -16.65 23.18 2.57
N PRO A 585 -16.33 24.43 2.91
CA PRO A 585 -16.62 25.00 4.22
C PRO A 585 -18.12 25.31 4.36
N ARG A 586 -18.71 25.01 5.52
CA ARG A 586 -19.90 25.74 5.99
C ARG A 586 -19.43 26.90 6.82
N ASP A 587 -19.96 28.08 6.52
CA ASP A 587 -19.74 29.30 7.26
C ASP A 587 -19.96 29.09 8.76
N ALA A 588 -18.89 29.28 9.53
CA ALA A 588 -18.96 29.66 10.93
C ALA A 588 -18.17 30.96 11.04
N GLU A 589 -18.93 32.02 11.31
CA GLU A 589 -18.52 33.40 11.32
C GLU A 589 -17.28 33.65 12.19
N THR A 590 -16.33 34.37 11.59
CA THR A 590 -15.41 35.34 12.20
C THR A 590 -14.74 34.96 13.52
N ASN A 591 -13.48 34.54 13.42
CA ASN A 591 -12.40 35.11 14.23
C ASN A 591 -11.07 34.97 13.47
N THR A 592 -10.93 35.74 12.39
CA THR A 592 -9.63 36.10 11.84
C THR A 592 -9.03 37.20 12.72
N ARG A 593 -8.12 36.82 13.62
CA ARG A 593 -7.10 37.74 14.15
C ARG A 593 -5.76 37.02 14.22
N ASP A 594 -4.89 37.43 13.31
CA ASP A 594 -3.45 37.61 13.47
C ASP A 594 -2.60 36.37 13.83
N GLU A 595 -2.17 35.64 12.79
CA GLU A 595 -0.92 34.88 12.82
C GLU A 595 0.21 35.71 12.21
N CYS A 596 0.75 36.63 13.01
CA CYS A 596 2.07 37.19 12.79
C CYS A 596 2.74 37.43 14.15
N ALA A 597 3.87 36.77 14.34
CA ALA A 597 4.93 37.04 15.32
C ALA A 597 4.52 37.87 16.56
N THR A 598 3.94 37.21 17.56
CA THR A 598 4.05 37.65 18.96
C THR A 598 4.44 36.44 19.79
N ARG A 599 5.57 36.54 20.50
CA ARG A 599 5.94 35.61 21.57
C ARG A 599 4.81 35.64 22.60
N LYS A 600 3.85 34.73 22.48
CA LYS A 600 2.82 34.50 23.50
C LYS A 600 3.55 34.09 24.77
N GLU A 601 3.13 34.67 25.90
CA GLU A 601 3.59 34.28 27.23
C GLU A 601 3.62 32.76 27.34
N GLU A 602 4.77 32.20 27.73
CA GLU A 602 4.92 30.76 27.94
C GLU A 602 3.86 30.30 28.92
N ASP A 603 2.88 29.54 28.44
CA ASP A 603 2.00 28.78 29.32
C ASP A 603 2.90 27.82 30.11
N LYS A 604 3.25 28.21 31.35
CA LYS A 604 4.13 27.45 32.24
C LYS A 604 3.58 26.04 32.50
N ASN A 605 2.31 25.80 32.21
CA ASN A 605 1.64 24.51 32.37
C ASN A 605 1.63 23.64 31.10
N ALA A 606 2.10 24.12 29.96
CA ALA A 606 2.11 23.33 28.73
C ALA A 606 3.07 22.12 28.83
N PRO A 607 2.71 20.97 28.24
CA PRO A 607 3.58 19.79 28.21
C PRO A 607 4.82 20.06 27.35
N GLN A 608 5.97 19.59 27.79
CA GLN A 608 7.24 19.74 27.06
C GLN A 608 7.44 18.61 26.04
N ILE A 609 6.94 17.41 26.35
CA ILE A 609 6.98 16.25 25.47
C ILE A 609 5.57 15.74 25.21
N ILE A 610 5.21 15.55 23.94
CA ILE A 610 3.90 15.04 23.55
C ILE A 610 4.09 13.70 22.83
N ILE A 611 3.47 12.65 23.35
CA ILE A 611 3.53 11.29 22.82
C ILE A 611 2.18 10.96 22.21
N GLY A 612 2.16 10.39 21.01
CA GLY A 612 0.90 10.12 20.34
C GLY A 612 1.04 9.30 19.07
N THR A 613 -0.06 9.13 18.36
CA THR A 613 -0.07 8.45 17.06
C THR A 613 -0.04 9.47 15.92
N HIS A 614 -0.45 9.07 14.71
CA HIS A 614 -0.74 10.01 13.62
C HIS A 614 -1.69 11.15 14.03
N ALA A 615 -2.47 11.00 15.11
CA ALA A 615 -3.27 12.05 15.73
C ALA A 615 -2.49 13.37 15.96
N LEU A 616 -1.18 13.29 16.24
CA LEU A 616 -0.31 14.47 16.42
C LEU A 616 -0.15 15.33 15.16
N LEU A 617 -0.49 14.81 13.97
CA LEU A 617 -0.42 15.51 12.69
C LEU A 617 -1.70 16.29 12.34
N TYR A 618 -2.75 16.14 13.14
CA TYR A 618 -4.05 16.78 12.93
C TYR A 618 -4.16 18.04 13.81
N GLU A 619 -4.98 19.00 13.37
CA GLU A 619 -5.05 20.37 13.93
C GLU A 619 -5.63 20.45 15.35
N SER A 620 -6.09 19.34 15.92
CA SER A 620 -6.54 19.27 17.31
C SER A 620 -5.38 19.31 18.32
N VAL A 621 -4.14 19.07 17.90
CA VAL A 621 -2.94 19.13 18.76
C VAL A 621 -2.14 20.38 18.43
N ASN A 622 -2.34 21.42 19.23
CA ASN A 622 -1.57 22.66 19.14
C ASN A 622 -0.21 22.49 19.85
N PHE A 623 0.86 22.71 19.11
CA PHE A 623 2.21 22.83 19.65
C PHE A 623 2.53 24.32 19.79
N THR A 624 3.06 24.72 20.94
CA THR A 624 3.47 26.11 21.19
C THR A 624 4.79 26.44 20.51
N ASN A 625 5.74 25.50 20.53
CA ASN A 625 7.07 25.65 19.91
C ASN A 625 7.70 24.28 19.63
N LEU A 626 7.19 23.55 18.64
CA LEU A 626 7.72 22.22 18.29
C LEU A 626 9.13 22.34 17.68
N GLY A 627 10.13 21.85 18.39
CA GLY A 627 11.53 21.82 17.94
C GLY A 627 11.95 20.50 17.32
N LEU A 628 11.55 19.36 17.91
CA LEU A 628 11.94 18.03 17.45
C LEU A 628 10.74 17.09 17.35
N ALA A 629 10.59 16.41 16.21
CA ALA A 629 9.64 15.32 16.01
C ALA A 629 10.37 13.99 15.81
N VAL A 630 10.14 13.06 16.73
CA VAL A 630 10.61 11.67 16.65
C VAL A 630 9.49 10.80 16.09
N ILE A 631 9.77 10.00 15.06
CA ILE A 631 8.81 9.09 14.44
C ILE A 631 9.30 7.66 14.57
N ASP A 632 8.58 6.82 15.30
CA ASP A 632 8.89 5.39 15.46
C ASP A 632 8.24 4.56 14.35
N GLU A 633 8.96 3.55 13.86
CA GLU A 633 8.55 2.63 12.78
C GLU A 633 7.97 3.29 11.52
N GLN A 634 8.86 3.95 10.77
CA GLN A 634 8.55 4.71 9.54
C GLN A 634 7.67 3.97 8.53
N HIS A 635 7.80 2.66 8.37
CA HIS A 635 7.14 1.91 7.30
C HIS A 635 5.60 1.90 7.40
N LYS A 636 5.04 2.40 8.52
CA LYS A 636 3.59 2.58 8.70
C LYS A 636 3.13 4.03 8.50
N PHE A 637 4.05 5.00 8.42
CA PHE A 637 3.78 6.42 8.26
C PHE A 637 4.18 6.90 6.86
N GLY A 638 3.24 7.52 6.14
CA GLY A 638 3.45 7.93 4.75
C GLY A 638 4.38 9.15 4.62
N VAL A 639 5.04 9.29 3.45
CA VAL A 639 5.85 10.47 3.11
C VAL A 639 5.07 11.78 3.28
N ALA A 640 3.78 11.79 2.91
CA ALA A 640 2.90 12.95 3.04
C ALA A 640 2.62 13.38 4.49
N GLN A 641 2.66 12.44 5.44
CA GLN A 641 2.47 12.73 6.86
C GLN A 641 3.67 13.46 7.46
N ARG A 642 4.89 13.11 7.04
CA ARG A 642 6.12 13.82 7.41
C ARG A 642 6.19 15.22 6.81
N ALA A 643 5.77 15.36 5.56
CA ALA A 643 5.70 16.65 4.87
C ALA A 643 4.85 17.68 5.65
N LYS A 644 3.82 17.24 6.37
CA LYS A 644 2.96 18.11 7.19
C LYS A 644 3.61 18.58 8.50
N LEU A 645 4.57 17.84 9.05
CA LEU A 645 5.38 18.30 10.18
C LEU A 645 6.45 19.28 9.72
N THR A 646 7.13 18.93 8.63
CA THR A 646 8.24 19.73 8.08
C THR A 646 7.77 20.99 7.35
N SER A 647 6.48 21.14 7.06
CA SER A 647 5.90 22.35 6.46
C SER A 647 5.69 23.50 7.45
N ARG A 648 5.86 23.27 8.77
CA ARG A 648 5.74 24.32 9.78
C ARG A 648 6.94 25.27 9.71
N GLN A 649 6.74 26.52 10.15
CA GLN A 649 7.80 27.51 10.27
C GLN A 649 7.89 28.02 11.72
N PRO A 650 9.07 27.93 12.37
CA PRO A 650 10.29 27.27 11.89
C PRO A 650 10.07 25.76 11.68
N ALA A 651 10.84 25.16 10.76
CA ALA A 651 10.75 23.74 10.47
C ALA A 651 11.32 22.94 11.65
N PRO A 652 10.57 21.99 12.23
CA PRO A 652 11.09 21.15 13.29
C PRO A 652 12.12 20.17 12.74
N ASP A 653 13.07 19.81 13.58
CA ASP A 653 13.97 18.69 13.35
C ASP A 653 13.18 17.38 13.33
N VAL A 654 13.56 16.45 12.46
CA VAL A 654 12.89 15.15 12.31
C VAL A 654 13.88 14.01 12.50
N LEU A 655 13.60 13.17 13.50
CA LEU A 655 14.32 11.93 13.75
C LEU A 655 13.40 10.74 13.53
N VAL A 656 13.64 9.99 12.48
CA VAL A 656 12.85 8.80 12.14
C VAL A 656 13.58 7.55 12.63
N MET A 657 12.88 6.61 13.25
CA MET A 657 13.44 5.35 13.72
C MET A 657 12.85 4.17 12.94
N THR A 658 13.68 3.16 12.67
CA THR A 658 13.24 1.89 12.08
C THR A 658 13.95 0.72 12.75
N ALA A 659 13.21 -0.33 13.12
CA ALA A 659 13.82 -1.55 13.61
C ALA A 659 14.25 -2.51 12.49
N THR A 660 13.72 -2.32 11.28
CA THR A 660 14.07 -3.16 10.13
C THR A 660 15.25 -2.56 9.38
N PRO A 661 16.38 -3.27 9.23
CA PRO A 661 17.46 -2.80 8.40
C PRO A 661 17.00 -2.63 6.96
N ILE A 662 17.14 -1.42 6.42
CA ILE A 662 16.80 -1.15 5.02
C ILE A 662 18.05 -1.41 4.19
N PRO A 663 17.97 -2.21 3.10
CA PRO A 663 19.08 -2.40 2.18
C PRO A 663 19.64 -1.06 1.71
N ARG A 664 20.96 -0.90 1.74
CA ARG A 664 21.63 0.37 1.40
C ARG A 664 21.17 0.96 0.06
N THR A 665 20.90 0.11 -0.94
CA THR A 665 20.38 0.53 -2.25
C THR A 665 19.00 1.16 -2.18
N LEU A 666 18.09 0.63 -1.36
CA LEU A 666 16.79 1.23 -1.08
C LEU A 666 16.92 2.50 -0.24
N THR A 667 17.87 2.54 0.70
CA THR A 667 18.09 3.74 1.51
C THR A 667 18.64 4.90 0.69
N MET A 668 19.52 4.64 -0.29
CA MET A 668 20.05 5.67 -1.19
C MET A 668 19.04 6.16 -2.24
N THR A 669 17.91 5.47 -2.40
CA THR A 669 16.90 5.77 -3.42
C THR A 669 15.62 6.27 -2.76
N ILE A 670 14.83 5.40 -2.14
CA ILE A 670 13.52 5.74 -1.56
C ILE A 670 13.64 6.65 -0.34
N TYR A 671 14.73 6.50 0.43
CA TYR A 671 15.00 7.30 1.64
C TYR A 671 16.22 8.19 1.47
N GLY A 672 16.59 8.45 0.22
CA GLY A 672 17.78 9.20 -0.09
C GLY A 672 17.69 10.64 0.41
N ASP A 673 16.50 11.16 0.72
CA ASP A 673 16.33 12.48 1.33
C ASP A 673 16.82 12.55 2.79
N LEU A 674 16.97 11.40 3.46
CA LEU A 674 17.38 11.31 4.86
C LEU A 674 18.90 11.11 5.00
N GLU A 675 19.47 11.66 6.06
CA GLU A 675 20.76 11.21 6.57
C GLU A 675 20.59 9.93 7.40
N ILE A 676 21.54 9.01 7.37
CA ILE A 676 21.37 7.68 7.97
C ILE A 676 22.39 7.46 9.08
N SER A 677 21.91 7.08 10.26
CA SER A 677 22.72 6.64 11.39
C SER A 677 22.32 5.22 11.79
N THR A 678 23.29 4.32 11.86
CA THR A 678 23.06 2.91 12.22
C THR A 678 23.63 2.59 13.60
N ILE A 679 22.85 1.93 14.45
CA ILE A 679 23.29 1.30 15.70
C ILE A 679 23.50 -0.19 15.45
N GLU A 680 24.77 -0.61 15.32
CA GLU A 680 25.15 -2.00 15.05
C GLU A 680 25.36 -2.83 16.33
N GLU A 681 25.50 -2.18 17.48
CA GLU A 681 25.75 -2.83 18.76
C GLU A 681 24.45 -3.10 19.53
N ILE A 682 24.31 -4.32 20.06
CA ILE A 682 23.21 -4.70 20.96
C ILE A 682 23.70 -4.53 22.41
N PRO A 683 22.86 -4.04 23.35
CA PRO A 683 23.22 -3.93 24.75
C PRO A 683 23.70 -5.26 25.36
N ARG A 684 24.68 -5.18 26.28
CA ARG A 684 25.25 -6.34 26.97
C ARG A 684 24.17 -7.07 27.80
N GLY A 685 24.20 -8.41 27.81
CA GLY A 685 23.30 -9.24 28.62
C GLY A 685 22.07 -9.80 27.90
N ARG A 686 21.86 -9.49 26.61
CA ARG A 686 20.78 -10.09 25.83
C ARG A 686 21.13 -11.53 25.41
N GLY A 687 20.30 -12.49 25.80
CA GLY A 687 20.43 -13.89 25.36
C GLY A 687 20.29 -14.03 23.84
N LYS A 688 21.00 -14.99 23.25
CA LYS A 688 20.80 -15.36 21.83
C LYS A 688 19.49 -16.13 21.68
N ILE A 689 18.63 -15.72 20.76
CA ILE A 689 17.44 -16.48 20.39
C ILE A 689 17.92 -17.75 19.69
N VAL A 690 17.71 -18.91 20.31
CA VAL A 690 17.97 -20.21 19.68
C VAL A 690 16.73 -20.60 18.88
N THR A 691 16.78 -20.35 17.57
CA THR A 691 15.81 -20.90 16.62
C THR A 691 16.11 -22.38 16.39
N ARG A 692 15.17 -23.26 16.74
CA ARG A 692 15.21 -24.69 16.42
C ARG A 692 14.61 -24.98 15.06
#